data_AF-A0A0T6B1M3-F1
#
_entry.id   AF-A0A0T6B1M3-F1
#
_cell.length_a   1.000
_cell.length_b   1.000
_cell.length_c   1.000
_cell.angle_alpha   90.00
_cell.angle_beta   90.00
_cell.angle_gamma   90.00
#
_symmetry.space_group_name_H-M   'P 1'
#
loop_
_entity.id
_entity.type
_entity.pdbx_description
1 polymer ?
#
loop_
_entity_poly.entity_id
_entity_poly.type
_entity_poly.pdbx_seq_one_letter_code
_entity_poly.pdbx_strand_id
1 'polypeptide(L)'
;MGFLVGNDFIPNLPYLHIANGSLPVLYQAYMKVLPTFGGYINESGQLNLERFEKFMGSLAAVDFDNFQEQYADIKYFEMKTGRRPNAKQRKSYKLEDLKEDNDTIEDLIQFEPLEPPKTKNAELAALIQATDDELFPDEPNKGVTLHGDENEEENSDYEDCDDSDSDKLFQEEFRLHKRDYYTSKLEYKNVTPEVLRSQAEGYVRAIQWNLNYYYNGVCSWSWFYPHHYAPYISDIKGFADLQIEFDLGTPFLPYQQLLAVLPAASKNLLPEPYHHLMTNEDSAIKSYYPEEFETDLNGKRAEWEAVVLIPFIDEEKLLNAMEECNMKLTSEEQNRNRHGPMLIYQFATACQERYLPPEYFPPVMPNHAVCDQLTIDDIRVPNEKLIKGAYPGVKLDIYFPGFPTTKHLKYTHRLVKANVKVHEQPSRNESMILTIEQLSKIPASDILARDLLGRTVYVGWPHLIEGLVVAVSNKEFRYVSMGEPGQYNVVENRGNVEHNWHLEKSGITEFYKTRFGIEVGQTEVLIQVKVLIGRRYIFSRQGRVTLEKQWAPVTSAYPLQTIVRDITVHDESYSTIKDLESAFPGGCNCFMLGQPYYGCMGEVKESKEEQNGRIKVVMQCPPEPDFDSIKDFEKTVSVRYMNSYDASVRLAMSKQLFTRVTGSI
;
A
#
# COMPACT_ATOMS: atom_id res chain seq x y z
N MET A 1 -3.83 13.36 -4.31
CA MET A 1 -3.88 12.24 -5.27
C MET A 1 -4.32 10.94 -4.60
N GLY A 2 -3.58 10.39 -3.64
CA GLY A 2 -4.01 9.18 -2.91
C GLY A 2 -5.44 9.28 -2.36
N PHE A 3 -5.78 10.38 -1.68
CA PHE A 3 -7.14 10.62 -1.19
C PHE A 3 -8.24 10.62 -2.25
N LEU A 4 -7.94 10.97 -3.51
CA LEU A 4 -8.95 10.96 -4.59
C LEU A 4 -9.22 9.56 -5.13
N VAL A 5 -8.24 8.65 -5.02
CA VAL A 5 -8.41 7.25 -5.41
C VAL A 5 -9.29 6.51 -4.41
N GLY A 6 -9.14 6.86 -3.13
CA GLY A 6 -9.97 6.36 -2.05
C GLY A 6 -9.41 6.75 -0.69
N ASN A 7 -10.33 6.93 0.25
CA ASN A 7 -10.08 7.14 1.66
C ASN A 7 -11.35 6.75 2.44
N ASP A 8 -11.24 6.70 3.76
CA ASP A 8 -12.31 6.16 4.61
C ASP A 8 -13.47 7.14 4.85
N PHE A 9 -13.31 8.42 4.48
CA PHE A 9 -14.23 9.49 4.86
C PHE A 9 -15.16 9.96 3.74
N ILE A 10 -14.80 9.68 2.48
CA ILE A 10 -15.64 10.02 1.32
C ILE A 10 -15.76 8.84 0.36
N PRO A 11 -16.92 8.73 -0.33
CA PRO A 11 -17.07 7.76 -1.40
C PRO A 11 -16.04 7.95 -2.50
N ASN A 12 -15.65 6.83 -3.12
CA ASN A 12 -14.74 6.86 -4.27
C ASN A 12 -15.39 7.59 -5.45
N LEU A 13 -14.60 8.38 -6.18
CA LEU A 13 -15.05 8.95 -7.45
C LEU A 13 -15.40 7.82 -8.42
N PRO A 14 -16.46 7.99 -9.25
CA PRO A 14 -16.78 7.05 -10.30
C PRO A 14 -15.55 6.76 -11.18
N TYR A 15 -15.34 5.49 -11.50
CA TYR A 15 -14.29 5.01 -12.41
C TYR A 15 -12.83 5.24 -11.97
N LEU A 16 -12.57 5.85 -10.81
CA LEU A 16 -11.24 5.99 -10.23
C LEU A 16 -10.96 4.88 -9.20
N HIS A 17 -10.45 3.74 -9.67
CA HIS A 17 -10.09 2.59 -8.84
C HIS A 17 -8.68 2.06 -9.15
N ILE A 18 -7.94 1.66 -8.11
CA ILE A 18 -6.58 1.12 -8.25
C ILE A 18 -6.54 -0.09 -9.18
N ALA A 19 -7.55 -0.98 -9.08
CA ALA A 19 -7.68 -2.16 -9.92
C ALA A 19 -7.77 -1.83 -11.43
N ASN A 20 -8.29 -0.65 -11.76
CA ASN A 20 -8.45 -0.17 -13.13
C ASN A 20 -7.24 0.65 -13.62
N GLY A 21 -6.18 0.77 -12.80
CA GLY A 21 -4.98 1.53 -13.18
C GLY A 21 -5.14 3.05 -13.06
N SER A 22 -5.99 3.55 -12.15
CA SER A 22 -6.27 4.99 -12.03
C SER A 22 -5.09 5.82 -11.47
N LEU A 23 -4.12 5.23 -10.78
CA LEU A 23 -2.94 5.95 -10.28
C LEU A 23 -2.07 6.55 -11.41
N PRO A 24 -1.65 5.77 -12.43
CA PRO A 24 -1.02 6.32 -13.63
C PRO A 24 -1.77 7.49 -14.27
N VAL A 25 -3.10 7.38 -14.40
CA VAL A 25 -3.95 8.43 -14.99
C VAL A 25 -3.86 9.71 -14.16
N LEU A 26 -3.97 9.61 -12.83
CA LEU A 26 -3.81 10.75 -11.92
C LEU A 26 -2.42 11.38 -12.01
N TYR A 27 -1.36 10.57 -12.10
CA TYR A 27 0.00 11.06 -12.23
C TYR A 27 0.21 11.81 -13.55
N GLN A 28 -0.27 11.26 -14.66
CA GLN A 28 -0.18 11.90 -15.98
C GLN A 28 -0.95 13.22 -16.01
N ALA A 29 -2.18 13.25 -15.49
CA ALA A 29 -2.96 14.48 -15.36
C ALA A 29 -2.22 15.52 -14.51
N TYR A 30 -1.66 15.11 -13.36
CA TYR A 30 -0.93 16.02 -12.47
C TYR A 30 0.35 16.56 -13.15
N MET A 31 1.13 15.70 -13.80
CA MET A 31 2.34 16.09 -14.54
C MET A 31 2.02 17.04 -15.70
N LYS A 32 0.86 16.89 -16.35
CA LYS A 32 0.40 17.78 -17.43
C LYS A 32 0.07 19.19 -16.92
N VAL A 33 -0.62 19.29 -15.78
CA VAL A 33 -1.07 20.59 -15.26
C VAL A 33 -0.07 21.27 -14.33
N LEU A 34 0.84 20.52 -13.69
CA LEU A 34 1.81 21.06 -12.73
C LEU A 34 2.65 22.23 -13.30
N PRO A 35 3.15 22.21 -14.55
CA PRO A 35 3.88 23.35 -15.14
C PRO A 35 3.04 24.62 -15.28
N THR A 36 1.71 24.49 -15.30
CA THR A 36 0.77 25.63 -15.37
C THR A 36 0.50 26.26 -14.00
N PHE A 37 0.95 25.60 -12.92
CA PHE A 37 0.77 26.08 -11.56
C PHE A 37 1.92 27.01 -11.16
N GLY A 38 1.60 28.04 -10.39
CA GLY A 38 2.60 28.86 -9.67
C GLY A 38 3.12 28.20 -8.38
N GLY A 39 2.86 26.91 -8.15
CA GLY A 39 3.17 26.18 -6.92
C GLY A 39 2.45 24.84 -6.83
N TYR A 40 2.31 24.29 -5.62
CA TYR A 40 1.69 22.99 -5.39
C TYR A 40 0.17 23.10 -5.12
N ILE A 41 -0.58 22.02 -5.35
CA ILE A 41 -2.02 21.96 -5.03
C ILE A 41 -2.25 21.93 -3.52
N ASN A 42 -1.39 21.22 -2.79
CA ASN A 42 -1.45 21.09 -1.33
C ASN A 42 -0.28 21.86 -0.71
N GLU A 43 -0.60 22.88 0.07
CA GLU A 43 0.35 23.69 0.81
C GLU A 43 0.23 23.34 2.30
N SER A 44 0.94 22.27 2.71
CA SER A 44 1.04 21.89 4.12
C SER A 44 -0.30 21.60 4.82
N GLY A 45 -1.25 21.02 4.08
CA GLY A 45 -2.60 20.69 4.54
C GLY A 45 -3.67 21.66 4.02
N GLN A 46 -3.28 22.81 3.46
CA GLN A 46 -4.23 23.74 2.84
C GLN A 46 -4.31 23.50 1.34
N LEU A 47 -5.53 23.33 0.82
CA LEU A 47 -5.80 23.16 -0.59
C LEU A 47 -5.83 24.52 -1.29
N ASN A 48 -5.05 24.65 -2.37
CA ASN A 48 -5.18 25.78 -3.28
C ASN A 48 -6.29 25.47 -4.30
N LEU A 49 -7.45 26.13 -4.15
CA LEU A 49 -8.66 25.81 -4.89
C LEU A 49 -8.53 26.07 -6.39
N GLU A 50 -7.91 27.18 -6.81
CA GLU A 50 -7.67 27.48 -8.23
C GLU A 50 -6.82 26.40 -8.92
N ARG A 51 -5.73 25.96 -8.27
CA ARG A 51 -4.86 24.89 -8.81
C ARG A 51 -5.58 23.55 -8.80
N PHE A 52 -6.37 23.28 -7.76
CA PHE A 52 -7.15 22.06 -7.66
C PHE A 52 -8.23 21.98 -8.73
N GLU A 53 -8.93 23.07 -9.03
CA GLU A 53 -9.92 23.13 -10.10
C GLU A 53 -9.31 22.87 -11.48
N LYS A 54 -8.15 23.44 -11.78
CA LYS A 54 -7.40 23.12 -13.02
C LYS A 54 -7.03 21.64 -13.10
N PHE A 55 -6.66 21.03 -11.98
CA PHE A 55 -6.36 19.61 -11.92
C PHE A 55 -7.62 18.74 -12.15
N MET A 56 -8.74 19.07 -11.50
CA MET A 56 -10.03 18.39 -11.71
C MET A 56 -10.51 18.55 -13.16
N GLY A 57 -10.31 19.73 -13.77
CA GLY A 57 -10.61 19.95 -15.17
C GLY A 57 -9.80 19.08 -16.12
N SER A 58 -8.52 18.82 -15.82
CA SER A 58 -7.73 17.85 -16.60
C SER A 58 -8.15 16.39 -16.36
N LEU A 59 -8.71 16.08 -15.20
CA LEU A 59 -9.22 14.73 -14.89
C LEU A 59 -10.63 14.48 -15.43
N ALA A 60 -11.39 15.53 -15.75
CA ALA A 60 -12.73 15.40 -16.32
C ALA A 60 -12.76 14.54 -17.59
N ALA A 61 -11.66 14.53 -18.37
CA ALA A 61 -11.50 13.67 -19.54
C ALA A 61 -11.68 12.17 -19.22
N VAL A 62 -11.35 11.74 -18.00
CA VAL A 62 -11.51 10.35 -17.56
C VAL A 62 -12.99 9.93 -17.59
N ASP A 63 -13.92 10.81 -17.21
CA ASP A 63 -15.35 10.49 -17.27
C ASP A 63 -15.80 10.26 -18.71
N PHE A 64 -15.31 11.08 -19.64
CA PHE A 64 -15.62 10.99 -21.06
C PHE A 64 -15.05 9.72 -21.70
N ASP A 65 -13.76 9.43 -21.46
CA ASP A 65 -13.08 8.25 -22.01
C ASP A 65 -13.77 6.96 -21.54
N ASN A 66 -14.10 6.87 -20.24
CA ASN A 66 -14.82 5.70 -19.71
C ASN A 66 -16.25 5.60 -20.25
N PHE A 67 -16.95 6.73 -20.41
CA PHE A 67 -18.29 6.69 -21.00
C PHE A 67 -18.24 6.26 -22.46
N GLN A 68 -17.22 6.67 -23.22
CA GLN A 68 -17.04 6.24 -24.60
C GLN A 68 -16.87 4.72 -24.71
N GLU A 69 -16.06 4.10 -23.84
CA GLU A 69 -15.93 2.64 -23.79
C GLU A 69 -17.26 1.94 -23.47
N GLN A 70 -17.97 2.42 -22.44
CA GLN A 70 -19.27 1.86 -22.07
C GLN A 70 -20.32 2.05 -23.17
N TYR A 71 -20.34 3.22 -23.81
CA TYR A 71 -21.25 3.53 -24.90
C TYR A 71 -20.98 2.64 -26.11
N ALA A 72 -19.72 2.38 -26.45
CA ALA A 72 -19.33 1.44 -27.49
C ALA A 72 -19.81 0.02 -27.18
N ASP A 73 -19.66 -0.45 -25.94
CA ASP A 73 -20.16 -1.76 -25.50
C ASP A 73 -21.70 -1.85 -25.56
N ILE A 74 -22.40 -0.81 -25.12
CA ILE A 74 -23.86 -0.73 -25.18
C ILE A 74 -24.33 -0.77 -26.63
N LYS A 75 -23.75 0.04 -27.51
CA LYS A 75 -24.08 0.06 -28.95
C LYS A 75 -23.77 -1.26 -29.63
N TYR A 76 -22.64 -1.88 -29.31
CA TYR A 76 -22.29 -3.20 -29.81
C TYR A 76 -23.28 -4.26 -29.38
N PHE A 77 -23.73 -4.22 -28.11
CA PHE A 77 -24.74 -5.12 -27.59
C PHE A 77 -26.12 -4.88 -28.23
N GLU A 78 -26.51 -3.62 -28.41
CA GLU A 78 -27.73 -3.22 -29.12
C GLU A 78 -27.73 -3.74 -30.55
N MET A 79 -26.62 -3.57 -31.26
CA MET A 79 -26.44 -4.06 -32.63
C MET A 79 -26.55 -5.59 -32.71
N LYS A 80 -26.00 -6.32 -31.73
CA LYS A 80 -26.01 -7.79 -31.73
C LYS A 80 -27.30 -8.43 -31.23
N THR A 81 -28.04 -7.77 -30.34
CA THR A 81 -29.19 -8.37 -29.66
C THR A 81 -30.52 -7.69 -30.00
N GLY A 82 -30.47 -6.55 -30.69
CA GLY A 82 -31.64 -5.69 -30.92
C GLY A 82 -32.25 -5.12 -29.64
N ARG A 83 -31.55 -5.22 -28.51
CA ARG A 83 -32.03 -4.82 -27.18
C ARG A 83 -30.98 -4.00 -26.46
N ARG A 84 -31.39 -2.89 -25.85
CA ARG A 84 -30.51 -2.13 -24.95
C ARG A 84 -30.31 -2.92 -23.64
N PRO A 85 -29.07 -3.08 -23.13
CA PRO A 85 -28.86 -3.57 -21.76
C PRO A 85 -29.58 -2.65 -20.76
N ASN A 86 -30.19 -3.20 -19.71
CA ASN A 86 -30.90 -2.45 -18.67
C ASN A 86 -32.13 -1.62 -19.11
N ALA A 87 -32.76 -1.96 -20.25
CA ALA A 87 -34.00 -1.30 -20.73
C ALA A 87 -35.17 -1.29 -19.71
N LYS A 88 -35.16 -2.16 -18.69
CA LYS A 88 -36.16 -2.19 -17.61
C LYS A 88 -35.80 -1.32 -16.40
N GLN A 89 -34.53 -0.93 -16.23
CA GLN A 89 -34.04 -0.14 -15.09
C GLN A 89 -33.88 1.34 -15.44
N ARG A 90 -33.63 1.68 -16.71
CA ARG A 90 -33.69 3.07 -17.18
C ARG A 90 -35.14 3.44 -17.46
N LYS A 91 -35.65 4.51 -16.85
CA LYS A 91 -36.88 5.16 -17.34
C LYS A 91 -36.55 5.69 -18.74
N SER A 92 -37.18 5.14 -19.78
CA SER A 92 -37.05 5.68 -21.13
C SER A 92 -37.70 7.06 -21.16
N TYR A 93 -36.91 8.13 -21.15
CA TYR A 93 -37.41 9.42 -21.59
C TYR A 93 -37.44 9.36 -23.11
N LYS A 94 -38.62 9.32 -23.71
CA LYS A 94 -38.71 9.55 -25.15
C LYS A 94 -38.40 11.02 -25.38
N LEU A 95 -37.69 11.34 -26.45
CA LEU A 95 -37.39 12.73 -26.86
C LEU A 95 -38.67 13.58 -27.02
N GLU A 96 -39.82 12.93 -27.19
CA GLU A 96 -41.15 13.51 -27.28
C GLU A 96 -41.69 14.03 -25.94
N ASP A 97 -41.28 13.43 -24.81
CA ASP A 97 -41.70 13.84 -23.46
C ASP A 97 -40.98 15.13 -22.99
N LEU A 98 -39.93 15.58 -23.71
CA LEU A 98 -39.20 16.82 -23.45
C LEU A 98 -39.88 18.07 -24.04
N LYS A 99 -40.99 17.92 -24.77
CA LYS A 99 -41.69 19.03 -25.42
C LYS A 99 -42.87 19.59 -24.62
N GLU A 100 -43.28 18.95 -23.52
CA GLU A 100 -44.46 19.38 -22.74
C GLU A 100 -44.13 20.32 -21.57
N ASP A 101 -42.89 20.35 -21.07
CA ASP A 101 -42.46 21.32 -20.06
C ASP A 101 -41.91 22.58 -20.72
N ASN A 102 -42.82 23.49 -21.08
CA ASN A 102 -42.55 24.73 -21.81
C ASN A 102 -42.01 25.88 -20.93
N ASP A 103 -41.41 25.58 -19.77
CA ASP A 103 -40.75 26.55 -18.91
C ASP A 103 -39.22 26.35 -18.97
N THR A 104 -38.55 27.27 -19.66
CA THR A 104 -37.10 27.57 -19.59
C THR A 104 -36.12 26.46 -19.98
N ILE A 105 -36.15 26.01 -21.23
CA ILE A 105 -35.01 25.30 -21.86
C ILE A 105 -33.79 26.24 -22.01
N GLU A 106 -34.01 27.56 -22.17
CA GLU A 106 -32.94 28.52 -22.41
C GLU A 106 -32.09 28.88 -21.17
N ASP A 107 -32.63 28.74 -19.95
CA ASP A 107 -31.85 28.98 -18.71
C ASP A 107 -31.06 27.74 -18.23
N LEU A 108 -31.32 26.56 -18.80
CA LEU A 108 -30.64 25.29 -18.48
C LEU A 108 -29.36 25.06 -19.33
N ILE A 109 -29.04 25.97 -20.25
CA ILE A 109 -27.93 25.85 -21.23
C ILE A 109 -26.56 26.26 -20.65
N GLN A 110 -26.48 26.88 -19.47
CA GLN A 110 -25.22 27.49 -18.98
C GLN A 110 -24.18 26.58 -18.31
N PHE A 111 -24.35 25.25 -18.30
CA PHE A 111 -23.32 24.33 -17.78
C PHE A 111 -22.72 23.48 -18.90
N GLU A 112 -21.96 24.13 -19.79
CA GLU A 112 -21.10 23.43 -20.75
C GLU A 112 -20.11 22.52 -20.01
N PRO A 113 -20.02 21.22 -20.34
CA PRO A 113 -18.98 20.35 -19.78
C PRO A 113 -17.60 20.94 -20.04
N LEU A 114 -16.62 20.64 -19.18
CA LEU A 114 -15.22 20.92 -19.51
C LEU A 114 -14.87 20.12 -20.79
N GLU A 115 -14.75 20.80 -21.93
CA GLU A 115 -14.26 20.18 -23.15
C GLU A 115 -12.86 19.61 -22.86
N PRO A 116 -12.57 18.36 -23.25
CA PRO A 116 -11.19 17.89 -23.21
C PRO A 116 -10.32 18.83 -24.07
N PRO A 117 -9.09 19.15 -23.64
CA PRO A 117 -8.20 19.94 -24.49
C PRO A 117 -8.01 19.19 -25.82
N LYS A 118 -8.34 19.86 -26.93
CA LYS A 118 -8.22 19.33 -28.30
C LYS A 118 -6.75 19.05 -28.66
N THR A 119 -6.16 17.99 -28.13
CA THR A 119 -4.91 17.42 -28.63
C THR A 119 -5.23 16.26 -29.55
N LYS A 120 -5.64 16.59 -30.78
CA LYS A 120 -5.70 15.62 -31.88
C LYS A 120 -4.27 15.17 -32.17
N ASN A 121 -3.92 13.91 -31.92
CA ASN A 121 -2.69 13.32 -32.42
C ASN A 121 -2.78 13.27 -33.96
N ALA A 122 -2.15 14.22 -34.63
CA ALA A 122 -2.16 14.37 -36.08
C ALA A 122 -1.70 13.08 -36.82
N GLU A 123 -0.89 12.25 -36.15
CA GLU A 123 -0.43 10.97 -36.69
C GLU A 123 -1.54 9.91 -36.79
N LEU A 124 -2.49 9.89 -35.85
CA LEU A 124 -3.60 8.93 -35.89
C LEU A 124 -4.62 9.28 -36.97
N ALA A 125 -4.86 10.58 -37.17
CA ALA A 125 -5.71 11.08 -38.25
C ALA A 125 -5.09 10.80 -39.63
N ALA A 126 -3.77 10.97 -39.77
CA ALA A 126 -3.06 10.66 -41.01
C ALA A 126 -3.06 9.16 -41.32
N LEU A 127 -3.04 8.28 -40.30
CA LEU A 127 -3.07 6.83 -40.49
C LEU A 127 -4.47 6.35 -40.93
N ILE A 128 -5.54 6.92 -40.36
CA ILE A 128 -6.93 6.64 -40.77
C ILE A 128 -7.13 7.08 -42.23
N GLN A 129 -6.69 8.29 -42.57
CA GLN A 129 -6.82 8.83 -43.92
C GLN A 129 -6.01 8.03 -44.97
N ALA A 130 -4.81 7.58 -44.62
CA ALA A 130 -4.02 6.72 -45.51
C ALA A 130 -4.63 5.32 -45.72
N THR A 131 -5.42 4.83 -44.74
CA THR A 131 -6.09 3.53 -44.85
C THR A 131 -7.33 3.62 -45.74
N ASP A 132 -8.07 4.74 -45.69
CA ASP A 132 -9.21 4.99 -46.57
C ASP A 132 -8.79 5.19 -48.04
N ASP A 133 -7.67 5.88 -48.29
CA ASP A 133 -7.14 6.10 -49.64
C ASP A 133 -6.62 4.80 -50.32
N GLU A 134 -6.20 3.78 -49.54
CA GLU A 134 -5.76 2.48 -50.08
C GLU A 134 -6.92 1.53 -50.42
N LEU A 135 -8.08 1.69 -49.76
CA LEU A 135 -9.24 0.82 -49.94
C LEU A 135 -10.13 1.26 -51.11
N PHE A 136 -10.10 2.53 -51.51
CA PHE A 136 -10.94 3.08 -52.56
C PHE A 136 -10.20 4.04 -53.51
N PRO A 137 -9.43 3.53 -54.49
CA PRO A 137 -8.86 4.37 -55.54
C PRO A 137 -9.95 4.74 -56.56
N ASP A 138 -10.48 5.97 -56.47
CA ASP A 138 -11.43 6.55 -57.43
C ASP A 138 -10.81 6.79 -58.81
N GLU A 139 -11.52 6.42 -59.89
CA GLU A 139 -11.51 7.04 -61.24
C GLU A 139 -12.51 6.32 -62.22
N PRO A 140 -12.97 6.93 -63.34
CA PRO A 140 -14.30 7.54 -63.42
C PRO A 140 -15.18 7.18 -64.66
N ASN A 141 -16.50 7.36 -64.49
CA ASN A 141 -17.54 7.82 -65.44
C ASN A 141 -17.63 7.26 -66.90
N LYS A 142 -18.73 6.53 -67.23
CA LYS A 142 -19.44 6.53 -68.55
C LYS A 142 -20.69 5.64 -68.54
N GLY A 143 -21.83 6.17 -69.01
CA GLY A 143 -23.15 5.51 -68.95
C GLY A 143 -23.46 4.48 -70.05
N VAL A 144 -24.62 3.81 -69.91
CA VAL A 144 -25.60 3.37 -70.93
C VAL A 144 -26.75 2.60 -70.24
N THR A 145 -27.94 2.75 -70.81
CA THR A 145 -29.30 2.36 -70.42
C THR A 145 -29.72 0.88 -70.61
N LEU A 146 -30.82 0.49 -69.91
CA LEU A 146 -31.89 -0.51 -70.21
C LEU A 146 -31.68 -2.00 -69.82
N HIS A 147 -32.47 -2.53 -68.87
CA HIS A 147 -33.84 -3.10 -69.01
C HIS A 147 -34.38 -3.65 -67.66
N GLY A 148 -35.70 -3.57 -67.42
CA GLY A 148 -36.44 -4.11 -66.27
C GLY A 148 -36.38 -5.66 -66.15
N ASP A 149 -36.85 -6.31 -65.09
CA ASP A 149 -38.04 -6.04 -64.26
C ASP A 149 -37.91 -6.71 -62.87
N GLU A 150 -38.60 -6.10 -61.90
CA GLU A 150 -39.29 -6.68 -60.72
C GLU A 150 -38.50 -7.50 -59.67
N ASN A 151 -38.27 -6.89 -58.50
CA ASN A 151 -38.94 -7.25 -57.22
C ASN A 151 -38.43 -6.40 -56.03
N GLU A 152 -39.38 -5.71 -55.37
CA GLU A 152 -39.42 -5.19 -53.98
C GLU A 152 -38.13 -4.57 -53.38
N GLU A 153 -37.98 -3.25 -53.57
CA GLU A 153 -37.15 -2.39 -52.71
C GLU A 153 -38.06 -1.60 -51.74
N GLU A 154 -38.09 -2.00 -50.46
CA GLU A 154 -38.34 -1.04 -49.37
C GLU A 154 -37.02 -0.30 -49.11
N ASN A 155 -36.97 0.92 -49.61
CA ASN A 155 -35.87 1.87 -49.45
C ASN A 155 -35.65 2.20 -47.96
N SER A 156 -34.53 1.74 -47.38
CA SER A 156 -34.01 2.32 -46.15
C SER A 156 -33.11 3.51 -46.53
N ASP A 157 -33.68 4.71 -46.48
CA ASP A 157 -32.92 5.96 -46.50
C ASP A 157 -31.97 5.98 -45.29
N TYR A 158 -30.71 5.60 -45.50
CA TYR A 158 -29.61 5.98 -44.62
C TYR A 158 -28.92 7.17 -45.29
N GLU A 159 -29.31 8.37 -44.88
CA GLU A 159 -28.53 9.58 -45.14
C GLU A 159 -27.19 9.48 -44.40
N ASP A 160 -26.10 9.74 -45.13
CA ASP A 160 -24.76 9.99 -44.60
C ASP A 160 -24.83 11.04 -43.48
N CYS A 161 -24.62 10.62 -42.23
CA CYS A 161 -24.58 11.53 -41.09
C CYS A 161 -23.19 12.17 -41.00
N ASP A 162 -23.17 13.50 -41.14
CA ASP A 162 -22.02 14.37 -40.96
C ASP A 162 -21.36 14.15 -39.57
N ASP A 163 -20.03 14.01 -39.53
CA ASP A 163 -19.24 13.64 -38.32
C ASP A 163 -19.50 14.61 -37.14
N SER A 164 -19.92 15.85 -37.44
CA SER A 164 -20.36 16.90 -36.50
C SER A 164 -21.57 16.51 -35.64
N ASP A 165 -22.54 15.79 -36.22
CA ASP A 165 -23.81 15.52 -35.54
C ASP A 165 -23.75 14.27 -34.66
N SER A 166 -22.83 13.34 -34.97
CA SER A 166 -22.47 12.22 -34.10
C SER A 166 -21.87 12.69 -32.77
N ASP A 167 -20.96 13.66 -32.81
CA ASP A 167 -20.30 14.22 -31.62
C ASP A 167 -21.30 14.94 -30.68
N LYS A 168 -22.25 15.69 -31.24
CA LYS A 168 -23.31 16.35 -30.44
C LYS A 168 -24.22 15.33 -29.79
N LEU A 169 -24.65 14.31 -30.54
CA LEU A 169 -25.50 13.25 -30.01
C LEU A 169 -24.80 12.49 -28.87
N PHE A 170 -23.51 12.21 -29.00
CA PHE A 170 -22.72 11.58 -27.94
C PHE A 170 -22.66 12.43 -26.67
N GLN A 171 -22.45 13.74 -26.81
CA GLN A 171 -22.45 14.66 -25.67
C GLN A 171 -23.82 14.76 -24.98
N GLU A 172 -24.91 14.75 -25.74
CA GLU A 172 -26.27 14.72 -25.18
C GLU A 172 -26.54 13.40 -24.43
N GLU A 173 -26.17 12.25 -24.99
CA GLU A 173 -26.26 10.95 -24.33
C GLU A 173 -25.41 10.89 -23.05
N PHE A 174 -24.21 11.48 -23.06
CA PHE A 174 -23.39 11.58 -21.85
C PHE A 174 -24.05 12.44 -20.77
N ARG A 175 -24.69 13.56 -21.14
CA ARG A 175 -25.43 14.41 -20.20
C ARG A 175 -26.63 13.68 -19.62
N LEU A 176 -27.39 12.95 -20.44
CA LEU A 176 -28.49 12.10 -19.99
C LEU A 176 -28.00 11.00 -19.04
N HIS A 177 -26.87 10.37 -19.35
CA HIS A 177 -26.26 9.35 -18.49
C HIS A 177 -25.89 9.90 -17.10
N LYS A 178 -25.29 11.08 -17.04
CA LYS A 178 -24.99 11.75 -15.76
C LYS A 178 -26.27 12.12 -15.02
N ARG A 179 -27.28 12.64 -15.71
CA ARG A 179 -28.58 12.95 -15.09
C ARG A 179 -29.20 11.70 -14.48
N ASP A 180 -29.22 10.59 -15.20
CA ASP A 180 -29.71 9.30 -14.70
C ASP A 180 -28.93 8.84 -13.47
N TYR A 181 -27.62 9.06 -13.41
CA TYR A 181 -26.82 8.78 -12.22
C TYR A 181 -27.27 9.61 -11.01
N TYR A 182 -27.37 10.94 -11.14
CA TYR A 182 -27.80 11.80 -10.03
C TYR A 182 -29.25 11.51 -9.59
N THR A 183 -30.14 11.17 -10.52
CA THR A 183 -31.53 10.82 -10.21
C THR A 183 -31.66 9.44 -9.58
N SER A 184 -30.89 8.45 -10.04
CA SER A 184 -31.01 7.06 -9.56
C SER A 184 -30.19 6.76 -8.32
N LYS A 185 -28.95 7.26 -8.23
CA LYS A 185 -28.02 6.96 -7.13
C LYS A 185 -28.12 7.95 -5.99
N LEU A 186 -28.27 9.24 -6.32
CA LEU A 186 -28.35 10.32 -5.33
C LEU A 186 -29.80 10.76 -5.05
N GLU A 187 -30.79 10.08 -5.66
CA GLU A 187 -32.23 10.27 -5.44
C GLU A 187 -32.73 11.71 -5.63
N TYR A 188 -32.03 12.51 -6.45
CA TYR A 188 -32.46 13.87 -6.76
C TYR A 188 -33.67 13.86 -7.69
N LYS A 189 -34.75 14.56 -7.28
CA LYS A 189 -35.95 14.74 -8.12
C LYS A 189 -35.64 15.57 -9.37
N ASN A 190 -34.96 16.70 -9.18
CA ASN A 190 -34.53 17.60 -10.25
C ASN A 190 -33.03 17.89 -10.10
N VAL A 191 -32.27 17.64 -11.16
CA VAL A 191 -30.83 17.94 -11.22
C VAL A 191 -30.67 19.36 -11.74
N THR A 192 -30.57 20.33 -10.83
CA THR A 192 -30.31 21.75 -11.18
C THR A 192 -28.82 22.07 -11.09
N PRO A 193 -28.33 23.13 -11.76
CA PRO A 193 -26.95 23.59 -11.61
C PRO A 193 -26.55 23.87 -10.15
N GLU A 194 -27.51 24.33 -9.33
CA GLU A 194 -27.31 24.57 -7.90
C GLU A 194 -27.02 23.28 -7.13
N VAL A 195 -27.73 22.18 -7.44
CA VAL A 195 -27.49 20.86 -6.84
C VAL A 195 -26.10 20.36 -7.20
N LEU A 196 -25.70 20.47 -8.47
CA LEU A 196 -24.36 20.05 -8.92
C LEU A 196 -23.26 20.89 -8.26
N ARG A 197 -23.48 22.20 -8.13
CA ARG A 197 -22.58 23.09 -7.40
C ARG A 197 -22.45 22.69 -5.93
N SER A 198 -23.58 22.43 -5.25
CA SER A 198 -23.58 21.98 -3.86
C SER A 198 -22.83 20.64 -3.68
N GLN A 199 -22.96 19.71 -4.64
CA GLN A 199 -22.20 18.45 -4.65
C GLN A 199 -20.70 18.68 -4.80
N ALA A 200 -20.31 19.52 -5.75
CA ALA A 200 -18.91 19.89 -5.96
C ALA A 200 -18.31 20.55 -4.72
N GLU A 201 -19.00 21.54 -4.13
CA GLU A 201 -18.56 22.22 -2.91
C GLU A 201 -18.48 21.27 -1.71
N GLY A 202 -19.45 20.36 -1.55
CA GLY A 202 -19.44 19.33 -0.51
C GLY A 202 -18.25 18.38 -0.63
N TYR A 203 -17.94 17.93 -1.85
CA TYR A 203 -16.81 17.05 -2.11
C TYR A 203 -15.46 17.77 -1.91
N VAL A 204 -15.32 19.02 -2.36
CA VAL A 204 -14.11 19.82 -2.17
C VAL A 204 -13.88 20.12 -0.69
N ARG A 205 -14.93 20.47 0.06
CA ARG A 205 -14.89 20.64 1.52
C ARG A 205 -14.41 19.35 2.20
N ALA A 206 -14.88 18.19 1.74
CA ALA A 206 -14.43 16.90 2.26
C ALA A 206 -12.94 16.64 2.04
N ILE A 207 -12.41 16.94 0.85
CA ILE A 207 -10.98 16.81 0.57
C ILE A 207 -10.16 17.73 1.48
N GLN A 208 -10.62 18.95 1.73
CA GLN A 208 -9.98 19.87 2.66
C GLN A 208 -10.06 19.38 4.12
N TRP A 209 -11.19 18.79 4.53
CA TRP A 209 -11.33 18.15 5.85
C TRP A 209 -10.33 17.00 6.01
N ASN A 210 -10.21 16.13 4.99
CA ASN A 210 -9.23 15.04 4.97
C ASN A 210 -7.79 15.57 5.09
N LEU A 211 -7.44 16.60 4.31
CA LEU A 211 -6.10 17.20 4.39
C LEU A 211 -5.81 17.73 5.80
N ASN A 212 -6.78 18.43 6.42
CA ASN A 212 -6.62 18.90 7.79
C ASN A 212 -6.49 17.75 8.77
N TYR A 213 -7.34 16.71 8.68
CA TYR A 213 -7.29 15.53 9.53
C TYR A 213 -5.89 14.91 9.60
N TYR A 214 -5.22 14.76 8.45
CA TYR A 214 -3.87 14.16 8.39
C TYR A 214 -2.72 15.13 8.69
N TYR A 215 -2.85 16.43 8.38
CA TYR A 215 -1.75 17.40 8.53
C TYR A 215 -1.80 18.21 9.83
N ASN A 216 -3.00 18.49 10.33
CA ASN A 216 -3.29 19.40 11.44
C ASN A 216 -4.07 18.72 12.58
N GLY A 217 -4.53 17.48 12.37
CA GLY A 217 -5.49 16.80 13.25
C GLY A 217 -6.94 17.13 12.91
N VAL A 218 -7.87 16.62 13.73
CA VAL A 218 -9.32 16.79 13.51
C VAL A 218 -9.68 18.28 13.51
N CYS A 219 -10.31 18.73 12.42
CA CYS A 219 -10.78 20.11 12.27
C CYS A 219 -12.28 20.27 12.52
N SER A 220 -13.05 19.18 12.48
CA SER A 220 -14.44 19.13 12.88
C SER A 220 -14.82 17.69 13.25
N TRP A 221 -15.42 17.52 14.43
CA TRP A 221 -15.96 16.24 14.90
C TRP A 221 -17.36 15.94 14.35
N SER A 222 -18.12 16.98 13.99
CA SER A 222 -19.51 16.88 13.52
C SER A 222 -19.64 16.87 12.00
N TRP A 223 -18.65 17.39 11.27
CA TRP A 223 -18.69 17.40 9.81
C TRP A 223 -18.61 15.99 9.23
N PHE A 224 -19.51 15.69 8.29
CA PHE A 224 -19.51 14.46 7.49
C PHE A 224 -19.93 14.76 6.06
N TYR A 225 -19.65 13.84 5.14
CA TYR A 225 -20.11 13.92 3.76
C TYR A 225 -21.54 13.34 3.65
N PRO A 226 -22.57 14.16 3.35
CA PRO A 226 -23.97 13.77 3.54
C PRO A 226 -24.58 12.98 2.37
N HIS A 227 -23.76 12.27 1.62
CA HIS A 227 -24.18 11.47 0.46
C HIS A 227 -23.43 10.15 0.39
N HIS A 228 -24.10 9.08 -0.05
CA HIS A 228 -23.46 7.76 -0.21
C HIS A 228 -22.56 7.66 -1.44
N TYR A 229 -22.70 8.60 -2.39
CA TYR A 229 -21.96 8.60 -3.65
C TYR A 229 -21.25 9.94 -3.90
N ALA A 230 -20.12 9.89 -4.61
CA ALA A 230 -19.37 11.06 -5.03
C ALA A 230 -19.90 11.60 -6.37
N PRO A 231 -19.81 12.92 -6.65
CA PRO A 231 -20.16 13.46 -7.96
C PRO A 231 -19.21 12.97 -9.05
N TYR A 232 -19.63 13.13 -10.31
CA TYR A 232 -18.75 12.96 -11.47
C TYR A 232 -17.63 14.00 -11.46
N ILE A 233 -16.44 13.60 -11.93
CA ILE A 233 -15.25 14.46 -11.96
C ILE A 233 -15.50 15.71 -12.81
N SER A 234 -16.16 15.53 -13.96
CA SER A 234 -16.55 16.57 -14.91
C SER A 234 -17.51 17.62 -14.33
N ASP A 235 -18.18 17.32 -13.21
CA ASP A 235 -19.10 18.23 -12.53
C ASP A 235 -18.47 18.92 -11.31
N ILE A 236 -17.26 18.51 -10.89
CA ILE A 236 -16.50 19.18 -9.82
C ILE A 236 -15.81 20.40 -10.43
N LYS A 237 -16.54 21.51 -10.55
CA LYS A 237 -16.08 22.81 -11.08
C LYS A 237 -16.84 23.99 -10.45
N GLY A 238 -16.33 25.20 -10.62
CA GLY A 238 -16.92 26.43 -10.11
C GLY A 238 -16.71 26.67 -8.61
N PHE A 239 -15.62 26.14 -8.04
CA PHE A 239 -15.36 26.17 -6.59
C PHE A 239 -14.10 26.95 -6.20
N ALA A 240 -13.43 27.62 -7.13
CA ALA A 240 -12.22 28.40 -6.84
C ALA A 240 -12.42 29.44 -5.72
N ASP A 241 -13.59 30.05 -5.64
CA ASP A 241 -13.94 31.10 -4.67
C ASP A 241 -14.56 30.55 -3.37
N LEU A 242 -14.64 29.23 -3.20
CA LEU A 242 -15.29 28.60 -2.06
C LEU A 242 -14.55 28.91 -0.75
N GLN A 243 -15.27 29.48 0.23
CA GLN A 243 -14.76 29.63 1.59
C GLN A 243 -15.02 28.35 2.39
N ILE A 244 -13.95 27.78 2.92
CA ILE A 244 -13.99 26.53 3.68
C ILE A 244 -13.65 26.83 5.13
N GLU A 245 -14.66 26.76 5.98
CA GLU A 245 -14.54 26.89 7.43
C GLU A 245 -15.15 25.66 8.10
N PHE A 246 -14.54 25.25 9.21
CA PHE A 246 -14.97 24.10 10.00
C PHE A 246 -15.14 24.54 11.45
N ASP A 247 -16.25 24.13 12.06
CA ASP A 247 -16.39 24.19 13.51
C ASP A 247 -15.85 22.91 14.12
N LEU A 248 -15.02 23.03 15.15
CA LEU A 248 -14.36 21.88 15.75
C LEU A 248 -15.38 20.93 16.39
N GLY A 249 -16.41 21.47 17.03
CA GLY A 249 -17.36 20.67 17.81
C GLY A 249 -16.68 19.86 18.92
N THR A 250 -17.38 18.83 19.41
CA THR A 250 -16.87 17.91 20.44
C THR A 250 -17.10 16.47 20.00
N PRO A 251 -16.20 15.53 20.37
CA PRO A 251 -16.43 14.12 20.10
C PRO A 251 -17.64 13.59 20.88
N PHE A 252 -18.35 12.63 20.30
CA PHE A 252 -19.41 11.90 21.00
C PHE A 252 -18.87 11.16 22.23
N LEU A 253 -19.70 11.09 23.27
CA LEU A 253 -19.49 10.18 24.38
C LEU A 253 -19.59 8.72 23.92
N PRO A 254 -18.97 7.76 24.62
CA PRO A 254 -18.95 6.36 24.21
C PRO A 254 -20.33 5.78 23.87
N TYR A 255 -21.37 6.05 24.66
CA TYR A 255 -22.72 5.53 24.39
C TYR A 255 -23.45 6.26 23.27
N GLN A 256 -23.18 7.56 23.08
CA GLN A 256 -23.71 8.31 21.94
C GLN A 256 -23.15 7.74 20.63
N GLN A 257 -21.84 7.50 20.60
CA GLN A 257 -21.18 6.87 19.46
C GLN A 257 -21.67 5.43 19.23
N LEU A 258 -21.80 4.61 20.27
CA LEU A 258 -22.28 3.24 20.12
C LEU A 258 -23.72 3.20 19.58
N LEU A 259 -24.59 4.10 20.01
CA LEU A 259 -25.95 4.20 19.48
C LEU A 259 -25.93 4.68 18.02
N ALA A 260 -25.02 5.60 17.66
CA ALA A 260 -24.87 6.08 16.29
C ALA A 260 -24.30 5.02 15.31
N VAL A 261 -23.53 4.04 15.80
CA VAL A 261 -22.79 3.08 14.95
C VAL A 261 -23.39 1.69 14.95
N LEU A 262 -23.87 1.19 16.10
CA LEU A 262 -24.30 -0.20 16.20
C LEU A 262 -25.66 -0.44 15.54
N PRO A 263 -25.84 -1.57 14.83
CA PRO A 263 -27.16 -2.00 14.38
C PRO A 263 -27.99 -2.55 15.54
N ALA A 264 -29.32 -2.57 15.37
CA ALA A 264 -30.26 -3.08 16.38
C ALA A 264 -29.96 -4.54 16.82
N ALA A 265 -29.37 -5.35 15.94
CA ALA A 265 -28.94 -6.71 16.25
C ALA A 265 -27.90 -6.79 17.39
N SER A 266 -27.08 -5.75 17.55
CA SER A 266 -26.00 -5.68 18.57
C SER A 266 -26.39 -4.84 19.79
N LYS A 267 -27.70 -4.58 20.01
CA LYS A 267 -28.19 -3.75 21.12
C LYS A 267 -27.69 -4.20 22.50
N ASN A 268 -27.43 -5.50 22.69
CA ASN A 268 -26.93 -6.06 23.96
C ASN A 268 -25.57 -5.51 24.38
N LEU A 269 -24.83 -4.83 23.49
CA LEU A 269 -23.57 -4.15 23.82
C LEU A 269 -23.77 -2.76 24.45
N LEU A 270 -24.98 -2.21 24.34
CA LEU A 270 -25.40 -0.97 25.00
C LEU A 270 -26.06 -1.26 26.35
N PRO A 271 -26.06 -0.30 27.29
CA PRO A 271 -26.91 -0.35 28.49
C PRO A 271 -28.37 -0.66 28.15
N GLU A 272 -29.01 -1.47 29.01
CA GLU A 272 -30.42 -1.88 28.87
C GLU A 272 -31.38 -0.70 28.62
N PRO A 273 -31.22 0.49 29.25
CA PRO A 273 -32.09 1.63 28.98
C PRO A 273 -32.15 2.06 27.52
N TYR A 274 -31.12 1.84 26.68
CA TYR A 274 -31.14 2.28 25.28
C TYR A 274 -31.77 1.29 24.31
N HIS A 275 -31.99 0.03 24.73
CA HIS A 275 -32.40 -1.04 23.81
C HIS A 275 -33.72 -0.74 23.09
N HIS A 276 -34.66 -0.12 23.80
CA HIS A 276 -35.97 0.23 23.26
C HIS A 276 -35.91 1.33 22.20
N LEU A 277 -34.89 2.20 22.22
CA LEU A 277 -34.72 3.25 21.21
C LEU A 277 -34.43 2.66 19.83
N MET A 278 -33.80 1.49 19.76
CA MET A 278 -33.45 0.84 18.50
C MET A 278 -34.56 -0.08 17.96
N THR A 279 -35.43 -0.60 18.83
CA THR A 279 -36.40 -1.64 18.46
C THR A 279 -37.85 -1.19 18.48
N ASN A 280 -38.22 -0.18 19.27
CA ASN A 280 -39.62 0.24 19.35
C ASN A 280 -40.00 1.10 18.14
N GLU A 281 -41.17 0.83 17.56
CA GLU A 281 -41.69 1.59 16.42
C GLU A 281 -42.03 3.04 16.78
N ASP A 282 -42.37 3.31 18.05
CA ASP A 282 -42.65 4.66 18.55
C ASP A 282 -41.37 5.49 18.81
N SER A 283 -40.17 4.90 18.63
CA SER A 283 -38.91 5.59 18.88
C SER A 283 -38.65 6.67 17.82
N ALA A 284 -38.27 7.87 18.27
CA ALA A 284 -37.91 8.99 17.40
C ALA A 284 -36.74 8.69 16.45
N ILE A 285 -35.93 7.68 16.77
CA ILE A 285 -34.75 7.27 16.00
C ILE A 285 -34.91 5.90 15.32
N LYS A 286 -36.09 5.26 15.37
CA LYS A 286 -36.31 3.93 14.76
C LYS A 286 -36.02 3.92 13.26
N SER A 287 -36.30 5.01 12.56
CA SER A 287 -36.04 5.15 11.12
C SER A 287 -34.57 4.95 10.75
N TYR A 288 -33.64 5.15 11.70
CA TYR A 288 -32.21 4.96 11.48
C TYR A 288 -31.74 3.51 11.62
N TYR A 289 -32.60 2.61 12.10
CA TYR A 289 -32.31 1.18 12.29
C TYR A 289 -33.24 0.32 11.43
N PRO A 290 -33.05 0.32 10.10
CA PRO A 290 -33.79 -0.57 9.21
C PRO A 290 -33.39 -2.04 9.47
N GLU A 291 -34.37 -2.96 9.41
CA GLU A 291 -34.12 -4.40 9.50
C GLU A 291 -33.53 -4.95 8.18
N GLU A 292 -33.98 -4.38 7.06
CA GLU A 292 -33.48 -4.66 5.71
C GLU A 292 -33.00 -3.34 5.09
N PHE A 293 -31.80 -3.36 4.50
CA PHE A 293 -31.22 -2.21 3.82
C PHE A 293 -30.67 -2.62 2.45
N GLU A 294 -30.65 -1.68 1.52
CA GLU A 294 -30.15 -1.93 0.17
C GLU A 294 -28.62 -1.79 0.11
N THR A 295 -28.00 -2.59 -0.75
CA THR A 295 -26.56 -2.54 -1.02
C THR A 295 -26.30 -2.40 -2.51
N ASP A 296 -25.46 -1.47 -2.90
CA ASP A 296 -25.07 -1.24 -4.29
C ASP A 296 -23.60 -1.59 -4.52
N LEU A 297 -23.33 -2.58 -5.38
CA LEU A 297 -21.97 -2.98 -5.73
C LEU A 297 -21.21 -1.89 -6.52
N ASN A 298 -21.88 -0.94 -7.16
CA ASN A 298 -21.28 0.22 -7.86
C ASN A 298 -19.97 -0.09 -8.64
N GLY A 299 -19.97 -1.16 -9.44
CA GLY A 299 -18.80 -1.58 -10.24
C GLY A 299 -17.71 -2.36 -9.50
N LYS A 300 -17.90 -2.64 -8.20
CA LYS A 300 -17.05 -3.51 -7.39
C LYS A 300 -17.42 -4.98 -7.57
N ARG A 301 -16.44 -5.86 -7.33
CA ARG A 301 -16.62 -7.32 -7.44
C ARG A 301 -16.91 -7.97 -6.10
N ALA A 302 -16.52 -7.33 -5.01
CA ALA A 302 -16.62 -7.86 -3.66
C ALA A 302 -17.75 -7.18 -2.89
N GLU A 303 -18.55 -7.97 -2.19
CA GLU A 303 -19.71 -7.48 -1.42
C GLU A 303 -19.31 -6.54 -0.29
N TRP A 304 -18.13 -6.74 0.33
CA TRP A 304 -17.64 -5.86 1.39
C TRP A 304 -17.18 -4.47 0.88
N GLU A 305 -17.09 -4.29 -0.44
CA GLU A 305 -16.84 -2.98 -1.07
C GLU A 305 -18.14 -2.30 -1.53
N ALA A 306 -19.29 -2.95 -1.35
CA ALA A 306 -20.58 -2.40 -1.75
C ALA A 306 -20.94 -1.18 -0.88
N VAL A 307 -21.62 -0.23 -1.51
CA VAL A 307 -22.18 0.94 -0.83
C VAL A 307 -23.41 0.48 -0.05
N VAL A 308 -23.39 0.70 1.26
CA VAL A 308 -24.49 0.35 2.17
C VAL A 308 -25.40 1.57 2.31
N LEU A 309 -26.64 1.45 1.85
CA LEU A 309 -27.61 2.54 1.83
C LEU A 309 -28.41 2.56 3.14
N ILE A 310 -27.80 3.18 4.15
CA ILE A 310 -28.44 3.46 5.43
C ILE A 310 -28.64 4.96 5.62
N PRO A 311 -29.75 5.39 6.27
CA PRO A 311 -30.00 6.80 6.54
C PRO A 311 -28.95 7.38 7.49
N PHE A 312 -28.54 8.62 7.24
CA PHE A 312 -27.63 9.34 8.11
C PHE A 312 -28.34 9.82 9.38
N ILE A 313 -27.75 9.57 10.54
CA ILE A 313 -28.31 9.94 11.84
C ILE A 313 -28.18 11.44 12.05
N ASP A 314 -29.26 12.05 12.51
CA ASP A 314 -29.30 13.44 12.96
C ASP A 314 -28.83 13.53 14.42
N GLU A 315 -27.77 14.30 14.65
CA GLU A 315 -27.13 14.44 15.96
C GLU A 315 -28.11 14.96 17.03
N GLU A 316 -28.87 16.02 16.73
CA GLU A 316 -29.77 16.63 17.71
C GLU A 316 -30.91 15.67 18.09
N LYS A 317 -31.47 14.97 17.10
CA LYS A 317 -32.52 13.97 17.37
C LYS A 317 -32.02 12.80 18.20
N LEU A 318 -30.79 12.34 17.92
CA LEU A 318 -30.16 11.25 18.68
C LEU A 318 -29.97 11.67 20.15
N LEU A 319 -29.36 12.83 20.39
CA LEU A 319 -29.05 13.30 21.73
C LEU A 319 -30.32 13.53 22.55
N ASN A 320 -31.35 14.16 21.96
CA ASN A 320 -32.64 14.39 22.61
C ASN A 320 -33.32 13.07 23.02
N ALA A 321 -33.29 12.03 22.16
CA ALA A 321 -33.85 10.72 22.48
C ALA A 321 -33.10 10.00 23.62
N MET A 322 -31.80 10.31 23.80
CA MET A 322 -30.98 9.69 24.84
C MET A 322 -31.18 10.32 26.23
N GLU A 323 -31.64 11.57 26.35
CA GLU A 323 -31.70 12.28 27.63
C GLU A 323 -32.51 11.53 28.70
N GLU A 324 -33.69 11.03 28.33
CA GLU A 324 -34.56 10.25 29.24
C GLU A 324 -33.91 8.93 29.69
N CYS A 325 -33.11 8.32 28.82
CA CYS A 325 -32.41 7.08 29.07
C CYS A 325 -31.17 7.29 29.95
N ASN A 326 -30.47 8.41 29.76
CA ASN A 326 -29.26 8.77 30.50
C ASN A 326 -29.52 8.86 32.01
N MET A 327 -30.73 9.27 32.42
CA MET A 327 -31.15 9.32 33.83
C MET A 327 -31.29 7.94 34.49
N LYS A 328 -31.45 6.86 33.69
CA LYS A 328 -31.65 5.49 34.18
C LYS A 328 -30.37 4.66 34.24
N LEU A 329 -29.23 5.22 33.84
CA LEU A 329 -27.94 4.54 33.86
C LEU A 329 -27.45 4.26 35.28
N THR A 330 -26.80 3.12 35.46
CA THR A 330 -26.09 2.80 36.70
C THR A 330 -24.84 3.66 36.89
N SER A 331 -24.32 3.77 38.12
CA SER A 331 -23.10 4.54 38.40
C SER A 331 -21.85 4.00 37.67
N GLU A 332 -21.77 2.69 37.44
CA GLU A 332 -20.68 2.09 36.65
C GLU A 332 -20.76 2.52 35.18
N GLU A 333 -21.96 2.45 34.58
CA GLU A 333 -22.20 2.86 33.20
C GLU A 333 -21.94 4.36 33.00
N GLN A 334 -22.36 5.19 33.96
CA GLN A 334 -22.06 6.64 33.95
C GLN A 334 -20.56 6.93 34.02
N ASN A 335 -19.78 6.11 34.72
CA ASN A 335 -18.32 6.24 34.78
C ASN A 335 -17.65 5.78 33.49
N ARG A 336 -18.16 4.71 32.85
CA ARG A 336 -17.69 4.22 31.54
C ARG A 336 -18.02 5.19 30.40
N ASN A 337 -19.10 5.96 30.51
CA ASN A 337 -19.51 6.92 29.49
C ASN A 337 -18.75 8.27 29.58
N ARG A 338 -17.42 8.22 29.71
CA ARG A 338 -16.54 9.40 29.82
C ARG A 338 -15.27 9.20 29.01
N HIS A 339 -14.66 10.29 28.55
CA HIS A 339 -13.31 10.24 27.97
C HIS A 339 -12.26 10.05 29.06
N GLY A 340 -11.27 9.19 28.81
CA GLY A 340 -10.17 8.89 29.73
C GLY A 340 -8.83 9.43 29.25
N PRO A 341 -7.82 9.49 30.14
CA PRO A 341 -6.46 9.89 29.78
C PRO A 341 -5.71 8.75 29.06
N MET A 342 -4.58 9.09 28.46
CA MET A 342 -3.57 8.13 28.00
C MET A 342 -2.74 7.65 29.19
N LEU A 343 -2.16 6.45 29.07
CA LEU A 343 -1.35 5.82 30.12
C LEU A 343 0.08 5.60 29.60
N ILE A 344 1.07 6.07 30.36
CA ILE A 344 2.50 5.90 30.06
C ILE A 344 3.08 4.91 31.04
N TYR A 345 3.65 3.82 30.51
CA TYR A 345 4.30 2.79 31.31
C TYR A 345 5.82 2.90 31.22
N GLN A 346 6.49 2.96 32.37
CA GLN A 346 7.95 3.04 32.44
C GLN A 346 8.49 2.00 33.42
N PHE A 347 9.68 1.47 33.10
CA PHE A 347 10.40 0.60 34.02
C PHE A 347 11.06 1.43 35.13
N ALA A 348 10.83 1.03 36.38
CA ALA A 348 11.47 1.57 37.57
C ALA A 348 12.27 0.48 38.30
N THR A 349 13.51 0.79 38.66
CA THR A 349 14.37 -0.11 39.43
C THR A 349 13.77 -0.44 40.80
N ALA A 350 13.04 0.49 41.41
CA ALA A 350 12.34 0.25 42.66
C ALA A 350 11.15 -0.69 42.43
N CYS A 351 11.02 -1.71 43.28
CA CYS A 351 9.84 -2.57 43.28
C CYS A 351 8.62 -1.73 43.68
N GLN A 352 7.61 -1.74 42.82
CA GLN A 352 6.30 -1.15 43.03
C GLN A 352 5.39 -2.10 43.83
N GLU A 353 4.21 -1.61 44.19
CA GLU A 353 3.19 -2.43 44.84
C GLU A 353 2.76 -3.63 43.96
N ARG A 354 2.26 -4.67 44.63
CA ARG A 354 1.75 -5.88 44.00
C ARG A 354 0.59 -5.52 43.05
N TYR A 355 0.74 -5.89 41.78
CA TYR A 355 -0.37 -5.82 40.84
C TYR A 355 -1.26 -7.07 40.96
N LEU A 356 -2.57 -6.85 41.14
CA LEU A 356 -3.59 -7.90 41.20
C LEU A 356 -4.33 -7.93 39.85
N PRO A 357 -3.99 -8.86 38.94
CA PRO A 357 -4.72 -9.01 37.68
C PRO A 357 -6.09 -9.70 37.90
N PRO A 358 -6.93 -9.81 36.86
CA PRO A 358 -8.14 -10.63 36.90
C PRO A 358 -7.83 -12.07 37.36
N GLU A 359 -8.82 -12.75 37.98
CA GLU A 359 -8.65 -14.03 38.69
C GLU A 359 -7.91 -15.13 37.91
N TYR A 360 -7.96 -15.10 36.57
CA TYR A 360 -7.31 -16.07 35.71
C TYR A 360 -5.76 -15.95 35.68
N PHE A 361 -5.20 -14.79 36.00
CA PHE A 361 -3.75 -14.55 35.91
C PHE A 361 -3.08 -14.54 37.29
N PRO A 362 -1.86 -15.12 37.42
CA PRO A 362 -1.12 -15.02 38.67
C PRO A 362 -0.69 -13.55 38.91
N PRO A 363 -0.64 -13.10 40.17
CA PRO A 363 -0.10 -11.80 40.54
C PRO A 363 1.32 -11.58 40.02
N VAL A 364 1.61 -10.38 39.53
CA VAL A 364 2.95 -10.02 39.04
C VAL A 364 3.82 -9.59 40.21
N MET A 365 4.87 -10.38 40.48
CA MET A 365 5.91 -10.06 41.47
C MET A 365 7.30 -10.51 41.00
N PRO A 366 8.35 -9.67 41.17
CA PRO A 366 8.31 -8.27 41.59
C PRO A 366 7.73 -7.36 40.49
N ASN A 367 6.96 -6.33 40.88
CA ASN A 367 6.43 -5.34 39.94
C ASN A 367 7.42 -4.18 39.80
N HIS A 368 7.82 -3.86 38.58
CA HIS A 368 8.73 -2.76 38.26
C HIS A 368 8.11 -1.73 37.30
N ALA A 369 6.82 -1.84 37.01
CA ALA A 369 6.14 -0.92 36.10
C ALA A 369 5.51 0.24 36.88
N VAL A 370 5.88 1.47 36.52
CA VAL A 370 5.21 2.70 36.94
C VAL A 370 4.27 3.14 35.82
N CYS A 371 3.08 3.62 36.19
CA CYS A 371 2.05 4.08 35.26
C CYS A 371 1.69 5.53 35.58
N ASP A 372 1.97 6.42 34.63
CA ASP A 372 1.60 7.84 34.69
C ASP A 372 0.43 8.12 33.75
N GLN A 373 -0.42 9.07 34.11
CA GLN A 373 -1.55 9.51 33.28
C GLN A 373 -1.21 10.80 32.54
N LEU A 374 -1.60 10.87 31.26
CA LEU A 374 -1.37 12.02 30.40
C LEU A 374 -2.64 12.37 29.64
N THR A 375 -2.98 13.64 29.56
CA THR A 375 -4.11 14.12 28.76
C THR A 375 -3.67 14.52 27.36
N ILE A 376 -4.62 14.64 26.42
CA ILE A 376 -4.32 15.10 25.06
C ILE A 376 -3.73 16.52 25.06
N ASP A 377 -4.15 17.37 25.99
CA ASP A 377 -3.71 18.76 26.10
C ASP A 377 -2.23 18.86 26.50
N ASP A 378 -1.70 17.87 27.23
CA ASP A 378 -0.29 17.82 27.64
C ASP A 378 0.67 17.57 26.47
N ILE A 379 0.20 16.93 25.39
CA ILE A 379 1.00 16.61 24.21
C ILE A 379 0.62 17.41 22.97
N ARG A 380 -0.44 18.22 23.05
CA ARG A 380 -0.93 18.97 21.91
C ARG A 380 0.10 20.01 21.49
N VAL A 381 0.66 19.83 20.30
CA VAL A 381 1.60 20.78 19.72
C VAL A 381 0.81 21.85 18.94
N PRO A 382 1.01 23.15 19.22
CA PRO A 382 0.40 24.22 18.44
C PRO A 382 0.77 24.13 16.96
N ASN A 383 -0.15 24.48 16.06
CA ASN A 383 0.01 24.33 14.62
C ASN A 383 1.23 25.07 14.07
N GLU A 384 1.63 26.19 14.67
CA GLU A 384 2.78 26.99 14.26
C GLU A 384 4.12 26.31 14.56
N LYS A 385 4.12 25.37 15.51
CA LYS A 385 5.31 24.59 15.90
C LYS A 385 5.38 23.25 15.18
N LEU A 386 4.34 22.86 14.45
CA LEU A 386 4.33 21.63 13.67
C LEU A 386 5.31 21.75 12.50
N ILE A 387 6.33 20.91 12.51
CA ILE A 387 7.29 20.81 11.40
C ILE A 387 6.66 19.94 10.33
N LYS A 388 6.20 20.57 9.24
CA LYS A 388 5.59 19.90 8.10
C LYS A 388 6.65 19.63 7.03
N GLY A 389 6.87 18.36 6.72
CA GLY A 389 7.91 17.92 5.79
C GLY A 389 9.15 17.38 6.49
N ALA A 390 10.30 17.46 5.82
CA ALA A 390 11.55 16.95 6.36
C ALA A 390 12.04 17.79 7.56
N TYR A 391 12.37 17.12 8.66
CA TYR A 391 12.88 17.79 9.86
C TYR A 391 14.21 18.52 9.58
N PRO A 392 14.39 19.78 10.08
CA PRO A 392 15.61 20.57 9.88
C PRO A 392 16.78 19.95 10.67
N GLY A 393 17.50 19.03 10.02
CA GLY A 393 18.56 18.22 10.63
C GLY A 393 18.63 16.80 10.10
N VAL A 394 17.69 16.38 9.24
CA VAL A 394 17.75 15.08 8.59
C VAL A 394 19.02 14.92 7.75
N LYS A 395 19.76 13.84 7.99
CA LYS A 395 21.01 13.54 7.29
C LYS A 395 20.76 12.56 6.16
N LEU A 396 20.37 13.07 5.00
CA LEU A 396 19.99 12.23 3.85
C LEU A 396 21.17 11.59 3.11
N ASP A 397 22.41 12.01 3.39
CA ASP A 397 23.63 11.52 2.71
C ASP A 397 24.41 10.50 3.54
N ILE A 398 23.99 10.29 4.80
CA ILE A 398 24.51 9.23 5.66
C ILE A 398 23.65 8.00 5.47
N TYR A 399 24.29 6.86 5.27
CA TYR A 399 23.61 5.58 5.23
C TYR A 399 23.30 5.10 6.66
N PHE A 400 22.03 4.81 6.93
CA PHE A 400 21.59 4.21 8.18
C PHE A 400 21.34 2.72 7.93
N PRO A 401 22.09 1.80 8.58
CA PRO A 401 21.88 0.36 8.43
C PRO A 401 20.42 -0.03 8.63
N GLY A 402 19.87 -0.80 7.67
CA GLY A 402 18.46 -1.21 7.66
C GLY A 402 17.54 -0.34 6.78
N PHE A 403 17.94 0.88 6.43
CA PHE A 403 17.18 1.76 5.54
C PHE A 403 17.74 1.69 4.11
N PRO A 404 16.95 1.23 3.11
CA PRO A 404 17.44 1.16 1.73
C PRO A 404 17.63 2.56 1.12
N THR A 405 18.57 2.67 0.19
CA THR A 405 18.83 3.92 -0.53
C THR A 405 19.36 3.65 -1.93
N THR A 406 18.85 4.39 -2.91
CA THR A 406 19.31 4.31 -4.30
C THR A 406 20.47 5.26 -4.60
N LYS A 407 20.77 6.23 -3.73
CA LYS A 407 21.68 7.36 -4.00
C LYS A 407 23.13 6.99 -4.34
N HIS A 408 23.62 5.85 -3.85
CA HIS A 408 25.05 5.54 -3.89
C HIS A 408 25.56 5.00 -5.24
N LEU A 409 24.65 4.60 -6.15
CA LEU A 409 25.01 4.15 -7.50
C LEU A 409 24.41 5.10 -8.53
N LYS A 410 25.10 5.23 -9.67
CA LYS A 410 24.57 5.93 -10.84
C LYS A 410 23.77 4.97 -11.69
N TYR A 411 22.56 5.37 -12.05
CA TYR A 411 21.64 4.56 -12.85
C TYR A 411 20.73 5.47 -13.68
N THR A 412 20.21 4.91 -14.76
CA THR A 412 19.10 5.47 -15.52
C THR A 412 17.82 4.73 -15.15
N HIS A 413 16.67 5.29 -15.49
CA HIS A 413 15.38 4.70 -15.13
C HIS A 413 14.38 4.81 -16.28
N ARG A 414 13.54 3.79 -16.43
CA ARG A 414 12.47 3.77 -17.44
C ARG A 414 11.24 3.05 -16.92
N LEU A 415 10.05 3.53 -17.30
CA LEU A 415 8.80 2.87 -17.00
C LEU A 415 8.49 1.88 -18.14
N VAL A 416 8.48 0.57 -17.84
CA VAL A 416 8.26 -0.49 -18.85
C VAL A 416 7.53 -1.69 -18.26
N LYS A 417 6.83 -2.46 -19.09
CA LYS A 417 6.25 -3.76 -18.71
C LYS A 417 7.34 -4.83 -18.66
N ALA A 418 7.85 -5.11 -17.47
CA ALA A 418 8.99 -6.03 -17.26
C ALA A 418 8.66 -7.32 -16.50
N ASN A 419 7.37 -7.60 -16.24
CA ASN A 419 6.91 -8.79 -15.50
C ASN A 419 7.60 -8.98 -14.14
N VAL A 420 7.84 -7.87 -13.42
CA VAL A 420 8.44 -7.90 -12.08
C VAL A 420 7.52 -8.68 -11.14
N LYS A 421 8.08 -9.64 -10.42
CA LYS A 421 7.39 -10.51 -9.47
C LYS A 421 7.78 -10.12 -8.05
N VAL A 422 7.00 -9.23 -7.45
CA VAL A 422 7.15 -8.87 -6.03
C VAL A 422 6.50 -9.92 -5.13
N HIS A 423 5.27 -10.34 -5.50
CA HIS A 423 4.45 -11.32 -4.78
C HIS A 423 4.42 -12.68 -5.51
N GLU A 424 3.27 -13.35 -5.52
CA GLU A 424 3.11 -14.69 -6.10
C GLU A 424 3.12 -14.70 -7.63
N GLN A 425 2.51 -13.69 -8.26
CA GLN A 425 2.38 -13.58 -9.71
C GLN A 425 3.18 -12.39 -10.27
N PRO A 426 3.71 -12.50 -11.50
CA PRO A 426 4.31 -11.36 -12.20
C PRO A 426 3.30 -10.23 -12.40
N SER A 427 3.77 -8.99 -12.26
CA SER A 427 2.96 -7.81 -12.58
C SER A 427 2.64 -7.76 -14.07
N ARG A 428 1.37 -7.45 -14.39
CA ARG A 428 0.91 -7.17 -15.76
C ARG A 428 1.07 -5.70 -16.15
N ASN A 429 1.29 -4.84 -15.14
CA ASN A 429 1.40 -3.40 -15.30
C ASN A 429 2.87 -2.99 -15.41
N GLU A 430 3.09 -1.74 -15.80
CA GLU A 430 4.43 -1.17 -15.89
C GLU A 430 5.11 -1.10 -14.53
N SER A 431 6.44 -1.18 -14.54
CA SER A 431 7.28 -1.04 -13.35
C SER A 431 8.44 -0.10 -13.68
N MET A 432 8.88 0.65 -12.67
CA MET A 432 10.05 1.52 -12.82
C MET A 432 11.31 0.64 -12.79
N ILE A 433 11.94 0.48 -13.95
CA ILE A 433 13.15 -0.33 -14.10
C ILE A 433 14.38 0.57 -14.00
N LEU A 434 15.29 0.21 -13.10
CA LEU A 434 16.54 0.93 -12.87
C LEU A 434 17.68 0.20 -13.60
N THR A 435 18.35 0.89 -14.52
CA THR A 435 19.49 0.34 -15.26
C THR A 435 20.78 0.95 -14.74
N ILE A 436 21.66 0.13 -14.15
CA ILE A 436 22.92 0.61 -13.57
C ILE A 436 23.87 1.05 -14.69
N GLU A 437 24.46 2.24 -14.56
CA GLU A 437 25.44 2.74 -15.52
C GLU A 437 26.67 1.82 -15.55
N GLN A 438 27.08 1.41 -16.75
CA GLN A 438 28.23 0.52 -16.92
C GLN A 438 29.55 1.27 -16.67
N LEU A 439 30.49 0.60 -16.02
CA LEU A 439 31.84 1.12 -15.80
C LEU A 439 32.57 1.24 -17.15
N SER A 440 33.02 2.45 -17.50
CA SER A 440 33.65 2.71 -18.81
C SER A 440 34.91 1.89 -19.07
N LYS A 441 35.62 1.50 -18.00
CA LYS A 441 36.74 0.54 -18.02
C LYS A 441 36.69 -0.29 -16.75
N ILE A 442 36.47 -1.60 -16.89
CA ILE A 442 36.60 -2.55 -15.77
C ILE A 442 38.10 -2.79 -15.57
N PRO A 443 38.68 -2.51 -14.38
CA PRO A 443 40.08 -2.82 -14.13
C PRO A 443 40.34 -4.33 -14.23
N ALA A 444 41.57 -4.70 -14.59
CA ALA A 444 41.97 -6.11 -14.65
C ALA A 444 41.67 -6.83 -13.32
N SER A 445 41.23 -8.08 -13.39
CA SER A 445 40.77 -8.83 -12.21
C SER A 445 41.85 -8.95 -11.12
N ASP A 446 43.14 -8.99 -11.47
CA ASP A 446 44.25 -8.93 -10.52
C ASP A 446 44.28 -7.64 -9.69
N ILE A 447 44.01 -6.49 -10.33
CA ILE A 447 43.99 -5.18 -9.67
C ILE A 447 42.79 -5.10 -8.73
N LEU A 448 41.62 -5.57 -9.19
CA LEU A 448 40.41 -5.64 -8.37
C LEU A 448 40.60 -6.58 -7.18
N ALA A 449 41.25 -7.72 -7.37
CA ALA A 449 41.55 -8.66 -6.30
C ALA A 449 42.43 -8.01 -5.22
N ARG A 450 43.49 -7.28 -5.60
CA ARG A 450 44.35 -6.56 -4.64
C ARG A 450 43.63 -5.43 -3.91
N ASP A 451 42.70 -4.75 -4.57
CA ASP A 451 41.98 -3.63 -3.98
C ASP A 451 40.83 -4.08 -3.06
N LEU A 452 40.11 -5.16 -3.41
CA LEU A 452 38.90 -5.58 -2.71
C LEU A 452 39.12 -6.70 -1.69
N LEU A 453 40.01 -7.66 -1.95
CA LEU A 453 40.13 -8.85 -1.08
C LEU A 453 40.60 -8.49 0.32
N GLY A 454 39.89 -9.01 1.32
CA GLY A 454 40.16 -8.73 2.73
C GLY A 454 39.64 -7.37 3.21
N ARG A 455 38.95 -6.59 2.37
CA ARG A 455 38.28 -5.34 2.74
C ARG A 455 36.77 -5.52 2.86
N THR A 456 36.15 -4.61 3.61
CA THR A 456 34.70 -4.53 3.80
C THR A 456 34.07 -3.65 2.73
N VAL A 457 32.97 -4.11 2.14
CA VAL A 457 32.18 -3.39 1.13
C VAL A 457 30.69 -3.49 1.46
N TYR A 458 29.86 -2.69 0.80
CA TYR A 458 28.40 -2.78 0.93
C TYR A 458 27.81 -3.45 -0.30
N VAL A 459 26.97 -4.46 -0.07
CA VAL A 459 26.37 -5.32 -1.12
C VAL A 459 24.85 -5.34 -1.02
N GLY A 460 24.16 -5.82 -2.06
CA GLY A 460 22.69 -5.98 -2.02
C GLY A 460 21.90 -4.71 -2.32
N TRP A 461 22.49 -3.75 -3.05
CA TRP A 461 21.83 -2.50 -3.42
C TRP A 461 20.42 -2.72 -4.00
N PRO A 462 19.40 -1.96 -3.56
CA PRO A 462 19.46 -0.78 -2.66
C PRO A 462 19.43 -1.11 -1.15
N HIS A 463 19.18 -2.37 -0.78
CA HIS A 463 19.17 -2.84 0.61
C HIS A 463 20.60 -3.21 1.03
N LEU A 464 21.43 -2.19 1.22
CA LEU A 464 22.84 -2.37 1.49
C LEU A 464 23.09 -3.17 2.78
N ILE A 465 24.06 -4.08 2.73
CA ILE A 465 24.54 -4.86 3.88
C ILE A 465 26.06 -4.85 3.82
N GLU A 466 26.71 -4.64 4.97
CA GLU A 466 28.16 -4.74 5.06
C GLU A 466 28.61 -6.19 4.85
N GLY A 467 29.61 -6.41 4.00
CA GLY A 467 30.19 -7.72 3.73
C GLY A 467 31.70 -7.68 3.55
N LEU A 468 32.38 -8.71 4.03
CA LEU A 468 33.82 -8.92 3.82
C LEU A 468 34.04 -9.63 2.50
N VAL A 469 34.85 -9.05 1.62
CA VAL A 469 35.17 -9.66 0.32
C VAL A 469 36.18 -10.79 0.51
N VAL A 470 35.76 -12.00 0.16
CA VAL A 470 36.58 -13.22 0.30
C VAL A 470 37.08 -13.77 -1.02
N ALA A 471 36.38 -13.51 -2.13
CA ALA A 471 36.85 -13.87 -3.45
C ALA A 471 36.32 -12.93 -4.54
N VAL A 472 37.10 -12.80 -5.61
CA VAL A 472 36.73 -12.11 -6.85
C VAL A 472 36.79 -13.15 -7.96
N SER A 473 35.72 -13.33 -8.75
CA SER A 473 35.68 -14.31 -9.83
C SER A 473 35.27 -13.67 -11.15
N ASN A 474 35.96 -14.07 -12.23
CA ASN A 474 35.58 -13.79 -13.60
C ASN A 474 35.29 -15.13 -14.32
N LYS A 475 35.11 -15.10 -15.64
CA LYS A 475 34.84 -16.31 -16.43
C LYS A 475 35.94 -17.38 -16.28
N GLU A 476 37.21 -16.98 -16.27
CA GLU A 476 38.37 -17.87 -16.39
C GLU A 476 39.05 -18.17 -15.05
N PHE A 477 39.00 -17.25 -14.09
CA PHE A 477 39.78 -17.27 -12.86
C PHE A 477 38.95 -16.82 -11.65
N ARG A 478 39.26 -17.41 -10.51
CA ARG A 478 38.75 -17.05 -9.19
C ARG A 478 39.91 -16.75 -8.25
N TYR A 479 39.95 -15.53 -7.75
CA TYR A 479 40.94 -15.00 -6.83
C TYR A 479 40.39 -15.12 -5.40
N VAL A 480 41.02 -15.91 -4.54
CA VAL A 480 40.54 -16.20 -3.17
C VAL A 480 41.48 -15.58 -2.14
N SER A 481 40.93 -14.88 -1.16
CA SER A 481 41.69 -14.24 -0.08
C SER A 481 42.37 -15.27 0.82
N MET A 482 43.62 -14.98 1.21
CA MET A 482 44.39 -15.77 2.18
C MET A 482 44.24 -15.28 3.63
N GLY A 483 43.36 -14.31 3.88
CA GLY A 483 43.08 -13.76 5.22
C GLY A 483 43.72 -12.39 5.47
N GLU A 484 44.82 -12.06 4.80
CA GLU A 484 45.41 -10.72 4.83
C GLU A 484 44.99 -9.87 3.61
N PRO A 485 44.80 -8.54 3.77
CA PRO A 485 44.48 -7.65 2.66
C PRO A 485 45.53 -7.72 1.55
N GLY A 486 45.09 -7.94 0.31
CA GLY A 486 45.97 -7.97 -0.87
C GLY A 486 46.72 -9.28 -1.13
N GLN A 487 46.64 -10.29 -0.24
CA GLN A 487 47.17 -11.63 -0.50
C GLN A 487 46.07 -12.58 -1.01
N TYR A 488 46.33 -13.22 -2.16
CA TYR A 488 45.35 -14.08 -2.81
C TYR A 488 45.97 -15.28 -3.52
N ASN A 489 45.19 -16.36 -3.59
CA ASN A 489 45.45 -17.50 -4.47
C ASN A 489 44.55 -17.43 -5.70
N VAL A 490 45.08 -17.86 -6.84
CA VAL A 490 44.33 -17.92 -8.10
C VAL A 490 43.93 -19.36 -8.38
N VAL A 491 42.64 -19.57 -8.63
CA VAL A 491 42.07 -20.85 -9.03
C VAL A 491 41.49 -20.68 -10.43
N GLU A 492 41.83 -21.57 -11.36
CA GLU A 492 41.30 -21.53 -12.71
C GLU A 492 39.92 -22.20 -12.77
N ASN A 493 38.96 -21.53 -13.40
CA ASN A 493 37.62 -22.03 -13.62
C ASN A 493 37.62 -22.94 -14.85
N ARG A 494 37.81 -24.25 -14.67
CA ARG A 494 37.72 -25.24 -15.75
C ARG A 494 36.52 -26.18 -15.58
N GLY A 495 35.89 -26.55 -16.69
CA GLY A 495 34.81 -27.54 -16.73
C GLY A 495 33.58 -27.12 -15.92
N ASN A 496 33.17 -27.93 -14.95
CA ASN A 496 31.95 -27.71 -14.15
C ASN A 496 31.97 -26.38 -13.37
N VAL A 497 33.15 -25.86 -13.02
CA VAL A 497 33.27 -24.60 -12.26
C VAL A 497 32.90 -23.39 -13.12
N GLU A 498 33.31 -23.39 -14.39
CA GLU A 498 32.93 -22.35 -15.36
C GLU A 498 31.41 -22.39 -15.62
N HIS A 499 30.83 -23.58 -15.78
CA HIS A 499 29.38 -23.74 -15.94
C HIS A 499 28.60 -23.23 -14.72
N ASN A 500 29.04 -23.57 -13.51
CA ASN A 500 28.42 -23.08 -12.27
C ASN A 500 28.50 -21.56 -12.14
N TRP A 501 29.62 -20.95 -12.54
CA TRP A 501 29.77 -19.50 -12.55
C TRP A 501 28.79 -18.83 -13.53
N HIS A 502 28.59 -19.41 -14.72
CA HIS A 502 27.59 -18.92 -15.67
C HIS A 502 26.16 -19.03 -15.13
N LEU A 503 25.82 -20.13 -14.47
CA LEU A 503 24.52 -20.31 -13.82
C LEU A 503 24.31 -19.32 -12.68
N GLU A 504 25.32 -19.12 -11.82
CA GLU A 504 25.28 -18.16 -10.71
C GLU A 504 25.11 -16.73 -11.22
N LYS A 505 25.91 -16.32 -12.21
CA LYS A 505 25.79 -15.01 -12.88
C LYS A 505 24.38 -14.80 -13.45
N SER A 506 23.86 -15.78 -14.18
CA SER A 506 22.57 -15.67 -14.86
C SER A 506 21.42 -15.63 -13.85
N GLY A 507 21.48 -16.48 -12.82
CA GLY A 507 20.51 -16.51 -11.73
C GLY A 507 20.46 -15.21 -10.94
N ILE A 508 21.61 -14.62 -10.62
CA ILE A 508 21.68 -13.33 -9.92
C ILE A 508 21.12 -12.20 -10.80
N THR A 509 21.52 -12.14 -12.08
CA THR A 509 21.05 -11.09 -13.00
C THR A 509 19.53 -11.17 -13.18
N GLU A 510 18.99 -12.37 -13.34
CA GLU A 510 17.55 -12.60 -13.45
C GLU A 510 16.82 -12.27 -12.15
N PHE A 511 17.40 -12.59 -11.00
CA PHE A 511 16.84 -12.24 -9.69
C PHE A 511 16.72 -10.72 -9.51
N TYR A 512 17.78 -9.96 -9.83
CA TYR A 512 17.74 -8.48 -9.77
C TYR A 512 16.66 -7.91 -10.71
N LYS A 513 16.56 -8.43 -11.93
CA LYS A 513 15.57 -7.97 -12.90
C LYS A 513 14.14 -8.31 -12.48
N THR A 514 13.88 -9.56 -12.11
CA THR A 514 12.52 -10.05 -11.84
C THR A 514 12.01 -9.68 -10.45
N ARG A 515 12.87 -9.65 -9.41
CA ARG A 515 12.44 -9.32 -8.05
C ARG A 515 12.57 -7.84 -7.72
N PHE A 516 13.67 -7.19 -8.14
CA PHE A 516 13.93 -5.79 -7.80
C PHE A 516 13.62 -4.80 -8.93
N GLY A 517 13.37 -5.27 -10.15
CA GLY A 517 13.24 -4.36 -11.30
C GLY A 517 14.55 -3.64 -11.63
N ILE A 518 15.70 -4.27 -11.38
CA ILE A 518 17.02 -3.68 -11.59
C ILE A 518 17.73 -4.41 -12.72
N GLU A 519 18.15 -3.68 -13.74
CA GLU A 519 19.00 -4.15 -14.82
C GLU A 519 20.47 -3.83 -14.50
N VAL A 520 21.22 -4.85 -14.12
CA VAL A 520 22.65 -4.74 -13.77
C VAL A 520 23.54 -4.52 -15.00
N GLY A 521 23.11 -4.99 -16.18
CA GLY A 521 23.87 -4.94 -17.43
C GLY A 521 24.91 -6.05 -17.57
N GLN A 522 25.98 -5.80 -18.34
CA GLN A 522 26.99 -6.80 -18.69
C GLN A 522 27.88 -7.14 -17.47
N THR A 523 27.55 -8.22 -16.77
CA THR A 523 28.31 -8.67 -15.59
C THR A 523 29.52 -9.53 -16.00
N GLU A 524 30.74 -9.00 -15.88
CA GLU A 524 31.98 -9.75 -16.18
C GLU A 524 32.66 -10.32 -14.94
N VAL A 525 32.40 -9.70 -13.78
CA VAL A 525 33.05 -10.02 -12.51
C VAL A 525 31.99 -10.18 -11.41
N LEU A 526 32.08 -11.27 -10.66
CA LEU A 526 31.32 -11.52 -9.45
C LEU A 526 32.22 -11.38 -8.22
N ILE A 527 31.69 -10.76 -7.18
CA ILE A 527 32.34 -10.55 -5.90
C ILE A 527 31.65 -11.43 -4.88
N GLN A 528 32.42 -12.34 -4.29
CA GLN A 528 31.94 -13.21 -3.22
C GLN A 528 32.26 -12.59 -1.87
N VAL A 529 31.21 -12.40 -1.08
CA VAL A 529 31.30 -11.74 0.21
C VAL A 529 30.72 -12.63 1.31
N LYS A 530 31.25 -12.48 2.52
CA LYS A 530 30.60 -12.95 3.74
C LYS A 530 29.90 -11.77 4.37
N VAL A 531 28.57 -11.80 4.44
CA VAL A 531 27.78 -10.72 5.03
C VAL A 531 28.00 -10.63 6.53
N LEU A 532 27.93 -9.41 7.10
CA LEU A 532 28.01 -9.18 8.53
C LEU A 532 26.77 -9.77 9.23
N ILE A 533 26.99 -10.64 10.21
CA ILE A 533 25.90 -11.19 11.05
C ILE A 533 25.77 -10.41 12.35
N GLY A 534 26.89 -9.94 12.89
CA GLY A 534 26.90 -9.25 14.17
C GLY A 534 28.31 -8.90 14.62
N ARG A 535 28.45 -8.61 15.91
CA ARG A 535 29.73 -8.31 16.54
C ARG A 535 29.88 -9.16 17.80
N ARG A 536 31.11 -9.57 18.10
CA ARG A 536 31.44 -10.36 19.29
C ARG A 536 32.55 -9.68 20.07
N TYR A 537 32.33 -9.54 21.37
CA TYR A 537 33.39 -9.17 22.30
C TYR A 537 34.37 -10.32 22.47
N ILE A 538 35.65 -10.05 22.24
CA ILE A 538 36.76 -10.96 22.49
C ILE A 538 37.54 -10.42 23.67
N PHE A 539 37.69 -11.28 24.68
CA PHE A 539 38.43 -10.98 25.89
C PHE A 539 39.85 -11.52 25.76
N SER A 540 40.84 -10.63 25.79
CA SER A 540 42.24 -11.05 25.79
C SER A 540 42.63 -11.65 27.15
N ARG A 541 43.71 -12.46 27.17
CA ARG A 541 44.26 -13.01 28.43
C ARG A 541 44.72 -11.93 29.42
N GLN A 542 44.90 -10.69 28.96
CA GLN A 542 45.28 -9.53 29.76
C GLN A 542 44.07 -8.67 30.15
N GLY A 543 42.83 -9.14 29.93
CA GLY A 543 41.60 -8.42 30.27
C GLY A 543 41.19 -7.32 29.28
N ARG A 544 41.91 -7.15 28.16
CA ARG A 544 41.53 -6.18 27.12
C ARG A 544 40.34 -6.70 26.33
N VAL A 545 39.29 -5.90 26.23
CA VAL A 545 38.10 -6.20 25.44
C VAL A 545 38.24 -5.60 24.04
N THR A 546 38.08 -6.41 23.00
CA THR A 546 37.98 -5.95 21.60
C THR A 546 36.64 -6.38 21.01
N LEU A 547 35.97 -5.47 20.29
CA LEU A 547 34.74 -5.78 19.57
C LEU A 547 35.10 -6.16 18.12
N GLU A 548 34.94 -7.43 17.77
CA GLU A 548 35.23 -7.93 16.43
C GLU A 548 33.95 -8.20 15.64
N LYS A 549 34.01 -7.97 14.32
CA LYS A 549 32.90 -8.26 13.39
C LYS A 549 32.80 -9.77 13.16
N GLN A 550 31.58 -10.29 13.23
CA GLN A 550 31.25 -11.67 12.90
C GLN A 550 30.64 -11.77 11.51
N TRP A 551 31.22 -12.62 10.69
CA TRP A 551 30.84 -12.81 9.30
C TRP A 551 30.08 -14.12 9.10
N ALA A 552 29.22 -14.16 8.10
CA ALA A 552 28.49 -15.36 7.74
C ALA A 552 29.43 -16.52 7.36
N PRO A 553 29.09 -17.76 7.75
CA PRO A 553 29.89 -18.92 7.37
C PRO A 553 29.82 -19.19 5.87
N VAL A 554 28.66 -18.91 5.25
CA VAL A 554 28.40 -19.07 3.82
C VAL A 554 28.71 -17.77 3.07
N THR A 555 29.23 -17.90 1.85
CA THR A 555 29.51 -16.78 0.95
C THR A 555 28.36 -16.53 0.00
N SER A 556 28.08 -15.26 -0.29
CA SER A 556 27.09 -14.83 -1.28
C SER A 556 27.79 -14.06 -2.41
N ALA A 557 27.38 -14.29 -3.66
CA ALA A 557 27.95 -13.61 -4.82
C ALA A 557 27.10 -12.41 -5.23
N TYR A 558 27.77 -11.33 -5.62
CA TYR A 558 27.15 -10.08 -6.10
C TYR A 558 27.89 -9.58 -7.35
N PRO A 559 27.19 -8.95 -8.31
CA PRO A 559 27.85 -8.33 -9.46
C PRO A 559 28.69 -7.13 -9.01
N LEU A 560 29.87 -6.95 -9.59
CA LEU A 560 30.77 -5.84 -9.27
C LEU A 560 30.07 -4.46 -9.34
N GLN A 561 29.17 -4.27 -10.32
CA GLN A 561 28.44 -3.02 -10.52
C GLN A 561 27.50 -2.65 -9.37
N THR A 562 27.11 -3.62 -8.55
CA THR A 562 26.19 -3.42 -7.42
C THR A 562 26.92 -3.13 -6.10
N ILE A 563 28.26 -3.18 -6.11
CA ILE A 563 29.09 -2.98 -4.92
C ILE A 563 29.24 -1.49 -4.64
N VAL A 564 28.91 -1.09 -3.42
CA VAL A 564 29.07 0.28 -2.92
C VAL A 564 30.27 0.33 -1.96
N ARG A 565 31.11 1.35 -2.12
CA ARG A 565 32.34 1.56 -1.35
C ARG A 565 32.39 2.98 -0.78
N ASP A 566 33.18 3.14 0.27
CA ASP A 566 33.57 4.45 0.83
C ASP A 566 32.38 5.36 1.18
N ILE A 567 31.29 4.78 1.68
CA ILE A 567 30.12 5.52 2.15
C ILE A 567 30.22 5.89 3.62
N THR A 568 29.65 7.05 3.98
CA THR A 568 29.48 7.42 5.39
C THR A 568 28.31 6.66 5.99
N VAL A 569 28.55 5.94 7.08
CA VAL A 569 27.56 5.08 7.73
C VAL A 569 27.35 5.53 9.16
N HIS A 570 26.08 5.60 9.57
CA HIS A 570 25.73 5.79 10.97
C HIS A 570 25.94 4.47 11.72
N ASP A 571 26.83 4.49 12.71
CA ASP A 571 27.07 3.35 13.59
C ASP A 571 26.77 3.78 15.04
N GLU A 572 25.63 3.34 15.57
CA GLU A 572 25.25 3.55 16.98
C GLU A 572 25.97 2.56 17.90
N SER A 573 26.52 1.48 17.35
CA SER A 573 27.11 0.35 18.09
C SER A 573 28.56 0.59 18.50
N TYR A 574 28.89 1.81 18.94
CA TYR A 574 30.14 2.08 19.65
C TYR A 574 30.09 1.43 21.03
N SER A 575 30.99 0.48 21.28
CA SER A 575 31.03 -0.26 22.55
C SER A 575 31.25 0.67 23.74
N THR A 576 30.31 0.65 24.68
CA THR A 576 30.46 1.25 26.02
C THR A 576 31.30 0.38 26.97
N ILE A 577 31.37 -0.93 26.70
CA ILE A 577 32.07 -1.93 27.52
C ILE A 577 33.57 -1.90 27.21
N LYS A 578 34.39 -1.57 28.21
CA LYS A 578 35.85 -1.43 28.07
C LYS A 578 36.63 -2.49 28.85
N ASP A 579 36.03 -3.07 29.88
CA ASP A 579 36.64 -4.00 30.80
C ASP A 579 35.70 -5.19 31.09
N LEU A 580 36.24 -6.19 31.77
CA LEU A 580 35.49 -7.40 32.13
C LEU A 580 34.43 -7.12 33.21
N GLU A 581 34.69 -6.16 34.10
CA GLU A 581 33.78 -5.75 35.17
C GLU A 581 32.52 -5.06 34.63
N SER A 582 32.64 -4.18 33.63
CA SER A 582 31.47 -3.60 32.96
C SER A 582 30.71 -4.61 32.08
N ALA A 583 31.40 -5.64 31.56
CA ALA A 583 30.76 -6.70 30.79
C ALA A 583 29.94 -7.65 31.68
N PHE A 584 30.40 -7.90 32.91
CA PHE A 584 29.80 -8.82 33.88
C PHE A 584 29.69 -8.15 35.25
N PRO A 585 28.76 -7.20 35.43
CA PRO A 585 28.58 -6.54 36.72
C PRO A 585 28.14 -7.52 37.80
N GLY A 586 28.48 -7.23 39.06
CA GLY A 586 28.08 -8.03 40.22
C GLY A 586 26.57 -8.27 40.25
N GLY A 587 26.16 -9.51 40.48
CA GLY A 587 24.74 -9.92 40.51
C GLY A 587 24.11 -10.17 39.15
N CYS A 588 24.86 -10.05 38.03
CA CYS A 588 24.30 -10.39 36.73
C CYS A 588 24.19 -11.91 36.52
N ASN A 589 23.12 -12.34 35.84
CA ASN A 589 22.96 -13.73 35.42
C ASN A 589 23.74 -13.99 34.14
N CYS A 590 24.50 -15.09 34.12
CA CYS A 590 25.26 -15.57 32.97
C CYS A 590 25.03 -17.07 32.77
N PHE A 591 25.39 -17.57 31.59
CA PHE A 591 25.26 -19.00 31.25
C PHE A 591 26.61 -19.59 30.91
N MET A 592 26.88 -20.78 31.45
CA MET A 592 28.13 -21.48 31.20
C MET A 592 28.14 -22.12 29.80
N LEU A 593 29.17 -21.83 29.02
CA LEU A 593 29.38 -22.45 27.69
C LEU A 593 30.44 -23.58 27.71
N GLY A 594 31.02 -23.86 28.88
CA GLY A 594 32.03 -24.91 29.07
C GLY A 594 31.43 -26.21 29.61
N GLN A 595 32.07 -27.33 29.27
CA GLN A 595 31.79 -28.62 29.89
C GLN A 595 32.41 -28.69 31.30
N PRO A 596 31.77 -29.33 32.29
CA PRO A 596 30.57 -30.19 32.19
C PRO A 596 29.21 -29.47 32.38
N TYR A 597 29.19 -28.17 32.70
CA TYR A 597 27.96 -27.45 33.10
C TYR A 597 27.37 -26.59 31.95
N TYR A 598 27.42 -27.09 30.73
CA TYR A 598 26.97 -26.34 29.55
C TYR A 598 25.48 -25.99 29.66
N GLY A 599 25.13 -24.71 29.54
CA GLY A 599 23.76 -24.21 29.64
C GLY A 599 23.27 -23.93 31.07
N CYS A 600 24.05 -24.25 32.11
CA CYS A 600 23.66 -23.91 33.49
C CYS A 600 23.72 -22.38 33.70
N MET A 601 22.69 -21.84 34.37
CA MET A 601 22.63 -20.43 34.78
C MET A 601 23.50 -20.22 36.02
N GLY A 602 24.20 -19.09 36.09
CA GLY A 602 24.94 -18.69 37.28
C GLY A 602 24.99 -17.18 37.49
N GLU A 603 25.15 -16.78 38.74
CA GLU A 603 25.20 -15.39 39.18
C GLU A 603 26.65 -14.96 39.42
N VAL A 604 27.05 -13.82 38.86
CA VAL A 604 28.41 -13.27 39.01
C VAL A 604 28.58 -12.68 40.41
N LYS A 605 29.63 -13.09 41.13
CA LYS A 605 29.99 -12.54 42.44
C LYS A 605 31.16 -11.58 42.32
N GLU A 606 31.01 -10.39 42.91
CA GLU A 606 32.10 -9.43 43.09
C GLU A 606 33.23 -10.05 43.92
N SER A 607 34.46 -10.03 43.41
CA SER A 607 35.60 -10.65 44.09
C SER A 607 36.84 -9.78 43.95
N LYS A 608 37.34 -9.24 45.07
CA LYS A 608 38.55 -8.37 45.12
C LYS A 608 39.87 -9.02 44.63
N GLU A 609 39.83 -10.28 44.20
CA GLU A 609 40.96 -11.04 43.61
C GLU A 609 41.02 -10.93 42.05
N GLU A 610 40.36 -9.93 41.47
CA GLU A 610 40.15 -9.69 40.02
C GLU A 610 41.41 -9.39 39.18
N GLN A 611 42.62 -9.69 39.67
CA GLN A 611 43.87 -9.34 38.97
C GLN A 611 44.21 -10.20 37.73
N ASN A 612 43.36 -11.13 37.29
CA ASN A 612 43.72 -12.12 36.26
C ASN A 612 42.62 -12.47 35.24
N GLY A 613 41.79 -11.52 34.80
CA GLY A 613 40.90 -11.70 33.64
C GLY A 613 39.92 -12.89 33.75
N ARG A 614 39.54 -13.25 34.98
CA ARG A 614 38.61 -14.35 35.31
C ARG A 614 37.53 -13.80 36.23
N ILE A 615 36.29 -14.25 36.04
CA ILE A 615 35.14 -13.92 36.89
C ILE A 615 34.76 -15.12 37.76
N LYS A 616 34.23 -14.85 38.95
CA LYS A 616 33.68 -15.88 39.84
C LYS A 616 32.17 -15.93 39.69
N VAL A 617 31.65 -17.11 39.37
CA VAL A 617 30.22 -17.34 39.14
C VAL A 617 29.71 -18.43 40.07
N VAL A 618 28.58 -18.19 40.72
CA VAL A 618 27.85 -19.21 41.47
C VAL A 618 26.83 -19.85 40.54
N MET A 619 27.10 -21.09 40.12
CA MET A 619 26.25 -21.81 39.18
C MET A 619 25.11 -22.55 39.90
N GLN A 620 23.94 -22.54 39.29
CA GLN A 620 22.80 -23.39 39.62
C GLN A 620 22.78 -24.56 38.64
N CYS A 621 23.07 -25.75 39.14
CA CYS A 621 23.13 -26.97 38.33
C CYS A 621 21.98 -27.92 38.74
N PRO A 622 20.77 -27.73 38.22
CA PRO A 622 19.69 -28.69 38.44
C PRO A 622 20.05 -30.04 37.77
N PRO A 623 19.62 -31.18 38.34
CA PRO A 623 19.82 -32.48 37.70
C PRO A 623 19.01 -32.57 36.40
N GLU A 624 19.64 -33.05 35.34
CA GLU A 624 18.93 -33.31 34.08
C GLU A 624 18.05 -34.56 34.23
N PRO A 625 16.78 -34.52 33.77
CA PRO A 625 15.92 -35.70 33.76
C PRO A 625 16.45 -36.77 32.79
N ASP A 626 16.37 -38.03 33.19
CA ASP A 626 16.74 -39.16 32.34
C ASP A 626 15.62 -39.46 31.32
N PHE A 627 15.95 -39.30 30.04
CA PHE A 627 15.05 -39.53 28.91
C PHE A 627 15.37 -40.81 28.14
N ASP A 628 16.27 -41.69 28.61
CA ASP A 628 16.73 -42.84 27.82
C ASP A 628 15.60 -43.82 27.49
N SER A 629 14.68 -44.06 28.44
CA SER A 629 13.48 -44.87 28.21
C SER A 629 12.56 -44.28 27.12
N ILE A 630 12.45 -42.96 27.05
CA ILE A 630 11.64 -42.26 26.04
C ILE A 630 12.34 -42.30 24.67
N LYS A 631 13.67 -42.14 24.62
CA LYS A 631 14.45 -42.26 23.37
C LYS A 631 14.32 -43.64 22.76
N ASP A 632 14.33 -44.69 23.58
CA ASP A 632 14.17 -46.06 23.08
C ASP A 632 12.73 -46.34 22.60
N PHE A 633 11.74 -45.75 23.27
CA PHE A 633 10.36 -45.75 22.78
C PHE A 633 10.22 -45.00 21.44
N GLU A 634 10.83 -43.83 21.31
CA GLU A 634 10.85 -43.05 20.06
C GLU A 634 11.47 -43.85 18.91
N LYS A 635 12.60 -44.52 19.12
CA LYS A 635 13.20 -45.40 18.08
C LYS A 635 12.23 -46.46 17.60
N THR A 636 11.40 -47.00 18.51
CA THR A 636 10.41 -48.04 18.19
C THR A 636 9.22 -47.49 17.41
N VAL A 637 8.79 -46.26 17.73
CA VAL A 637 7.62 -45.60 17.12
C VAL A 637 7.98 -44.70 15.93
N SER A 638 9.28 -44.45 15.70
CA SER A 638 9.75 -43.51 14.69
C SER A 638 9.21 -43.84 13.30
N VAL A 639 8.62 -42.82 12.67
CA VAL A 639 7.98 -42.94 11.37
C VAL A 639 9.02 -43.30 10.33
N ARG A 640 8.80 -44.42 9.64
CA ARG A 640 9.68 -44.87 8.55
C ARG A 640 9.33 -44.10 7.29
N TYR A 641 10.26 -43.27 6.82
CA TYR A 641 10.12 -42.57 5.56
C TYR A 641 10.30 -43.51 4.36
N MET A 642 9.53 -43.27 3.31
CA MET A 642 9.60 -43.98 2.05
C MET A 642 9.48 -42.98 0.90
N ASN A 643 10.20 -43.22 -0.21
CA ASN A 643 10.05 -42.36 -1.37
C ASN A 643 8.66 -42.58 -2.02
N SER A 644 8.19 -41.59 -2.79
CA SER A 644 6.87 -41.64 -3.42
C SER A 644 6.70 -42.82 -4.39
N TYR A 645 7.80 -43.28 -5.01
CA TYR A 645 7.75 -44.37 -5.98
C TYR A 645 7.48 -45.70 -5.28
N ASP A 646 8.29 -46.05 -4.29
CA ASP A 646 8.15 -47.25 -3.48
C ASP A 646 6.79 -47.27 -2.76
N ALA A 647 6.31 -46.12 -2.27
CA ALA A 647 4.99 -46.00 -1.65
C ALA A 647 3.87 -46.25 -2.67
N SER A 648 3.96 -45.66 -3.86
CA SER A 648 2.97 -45.87 -4.94
C SER A 648 2.95 -47.32 -5.43
N VAL A 649 4.11 -47.97 -5.54
CA VAL A 649 4.25 -49.38 -5.93
C VAL A 649 3.65 -50.30 -4.87
N ARG A 650 3.93 -50.06 -3.59
CA ARG A 650 3.35 -50.86 -2.49
C ARG A 650 1.83 -50.74 -2.40
N LEU A 651 1.30 -49.57 -2.71
CA LEU A 651 -0.15 -49.31 -2.74
C LEU A 651 -0.79 -49.66 -4.09
N ALA A 652 -0.04 -50.27 -5.01
CA ALA A 652 -0.49 -50.68 -6.34
C ALA A 652 -1.21 -49.56 -7.11
N MET A 653 -0.73 -48.32 -6.97
CA MET A 653 -1.30 -47.13 -7.61
C MET A 653 -0.26 -46.42 -8.47
N SER A 654 -0.73 -45.68 -9.47
CA SER A 654 0.16 -44.83 -10.26
C SER A 654 0.71 -43.69 -9.40
N LYS A 655 1.94 -43.24 -9.68
CA LYS A 655 2.57 -42.11 -8.98
C LYS A 655 1.69 -40.86 -9.00
N GLN A 656 0.97 -40.63 -10.10
CA GLN A 656 0.08 -39.49 -10.26
C GLN A 656 -1.17 -39.60 -9.37
N LEU A 657 -1.77 -40.79 -9.26
CA LEU A 657 -2.89 -41.03 -8.36
C LEU A 657 -2.46 -40.92 -6.90
N PHE A 658 -1.31 -41.51 -6.53
CA PHE A 658 -0.74 -41.38 -5.19
C PHE A 658 -0.57 -39.91 -4.81
N THR A 659 0.07 -39.11 -5.69
CA THR A 659 0.31 -37.69 -5.43
C THR A 659 -0.97 -36.88 -5.27
N ARG A 660 -2.03 -37.21 -6.03
CA ARG A 660 -3.35 -36.57 -5.89
C ARG A 660 -4.03 -36.96 -4.58
N VAL A 661 -4.01 -38.25 -4.23
CA VAL A 661 -4.62 -38.76 -2.98
C VAL A 661 -3.91 -38.22 -1.74
N THR A 662 -2.59 -38.03 -1.80
CA THR A 662 -1.81 -37.47 -0.69
C THR A 662 -1.71 -35.94 -0.74
N GLY A 663 -2.31 -35.29 -1.74
CA GLY A 663 -2.31 -33.84 -1.91
C GLY A 663 -3.71 -33.25 -1.70
N SER A 664 -3.83 -31.93 -1.85
CA SER A 664 -5.13 -31.27 -1.91
C SER A 664 -5.61 -31.27 -3.37
N ILE A 665 -6.80 -31.82 -3.60
CA ILE A 665 -7.46 -31.86 -4.92
C ILE A 665 -8.44 -30.71 -5.04
#